data_AF-A0AA85GHF2-F1
#
_entry.id   AF-A0AA85GHF2-F1
#
_cell.length_a   1.000
_cell.length_b   1.000
_cell.length_c   1.000
_cell.angle_alpha   90.00
_cell.angle_beta   90.00
_cell.angle_gamma   90.00
#
_symmetry.space_group_name_H-M   'P 1'
#
loop_
_entity.id
_entity.type
_entity.pdbx_description
1 polymer ?
#
loop_
_entity_poly.entity_id
_entity_poly.type
_entity_poly.pdbx_seq_one_letter_code
_entity_poly.pdbx_strand_id
1 'polypeptide(L)'
;MGNVHHGNPSYGAGVGGGVLHSPDDNVTNKITKNATNTKSHNKQLVIHSHPTNQQTLSTSSSHDGHISSSGKTNSPSINSSHTITTTPSNNNNVIDGVVNNASNPTTTNETIVQLQEMIAHLKAVVNAKDQRIQELERDKDKLRSVLHQQLTSSWDDSTLSSPVEGLKVIHEDLPSINETNVNNNINDDKRNDDESHSPSSSSSTPAGSPLVTDVTTPPPAAALLLRKRLGVSGESMKCAQELVYHDKDANSRRQIREALRSNDLIKNLDAVQLQEVVSCMHEQTVPANCYIIREGDDGGHLYVGEEGEFEVSKGGKRLYIMGAGRCFGELALLYNCKRTASVKAVTDARVWVLERACFQAIMMKTGLERIEERKAFLRSVPLLKDLSPNRILRIADALEAQYHSAGDCIIRQGELADSFFLIQSGKVRVTISSPQNGSNETKETEIRQLTKGEYFGEKALLGEGRRTANVYAVGPGGVEVLCLYRKDFLELIGDIQELKNKEYADEETRLLGHSSFSQNSSIATISTKDTGKLDLASSTKSQDELHTKLGLINQPLLPASLLLQPKIQCNILLKDLERICVLGVGGFGRVDLVTLTNDRTQAFALKRLQKAHIVQTRQQEHVYCEKLILSSVSSPFICRLFNTYRDNKYVYMLLEACLGGELWTILRDSHHLEERTTRFCLACCIEALDYLHRHGIVYRDLKPENMLVTSKGYIKLCDFGFAKYIGIGQKTWTFCGTPEYVAPEVILNQGHDFAADYWSLGILTFELLTGAPPFQASEPIKIYMKTLKGIDALGLAQNKYISLKALQFIRRLCRFNSSERLGVGKYGIQEIRSHKYFQGFDWAGIVKQTLTTPFRVKLNGPLDHSNFDRFTMDEQEAPDELSGWDANF
;
A
#
# COMPACT_ATOMS: atom_id res chain seq x y z
N MET A 1 -2.20 62.58 -2.73
CA MET A 1 -1.60 63.81 -2.19
C MET A 1 -1.75 63.78 -0.67
N GLY A 2 -0.74 64.21 0.10
CA GLY A 2 -0.61 63.90 1.54
C GLY A 2 -0.02 62.49 1.76
N ASN A 3 1.05 62.23 2.54
CA ASN A 3 1.84 63.04 3.50
C ASN A 3 1.05 63.53 4.74
N VAL A 4 1.56 63.53 5.99
CA VAL A 4 2.97 63.55 6.50
C VAL A 4 3.17 62.61 7.73
N HIS A 5 4.42 62.33 8.12
CA HIS A 5 4.86 61.67 9.38
C HIS A 5 4.54 62.43 10.69
N HIS A 6 4.43 61.68 11.79
CA HIS A 6 5.03 61.94 13.11
C HIS A 6 5.22 60.58 13.83
N GLY A 7 6.03 60.39 14.88
CA GLY A 7 6.96 61.29 15.59
C GLY A 7 7.13 60.83 17.04
N ASN A 8 8.34 60.41 17.45
CA ASN A 8 8.59 59.72 18.73
C ASN A 8 9.32 60.63 19.76
N PRO A 9 8.93 60.64 21.05
CA PRO A 9 9.78 61.10 22.16
C PRO A 9 9.97 60.04 23.27
N SER A 10 10.82 60.34 24.27
CA SER A 10 11.53 59.33 25.10
C SER A 10 11.69 59.67 26.61
N TYR A 11 12.48 58.86 27.35
CA TYR A 11 12.89 58.93 28.78
C TYR A 11 11.86 58.41 29.81
N GLY A 12 12.20 57.73 30.93
CA GLY A 12 13.49 57.21 31.49
C GLY A 12 13.34 56.88 33.01
N ALA A 13 14.24 56.23 33.77
CA ALA A 13 15.41 55.37 33.49
C ALA A 13 15.99 54.74 34.81
N GLY A 14 16.53 53.49 34.78
CA GLY A 14 17.34 52.87 35.87
C GLY A 14 16.57 52.11 37.00
N VAL A 15 17.16 51.27 37.89
CA VAL A 15 18.56 50.86 38.15
C VAL A 15 18.64 49.46 38.85
N GLY A 16 19.61 48.59 38.49
CA GLY A 16 20.23 47.52 39.33
C GLY A 16 19.46 46.18 39.55
N GLY A 17 20.11 45.04 39.89
CA GLY A 17 21.55 44.68 39.93
C GLY A 17 21.87 43.37 40.70
N GLY A 18 22.81 42.55 40.21
CA GLY A 18 23.30 41.27 40.83
C GLY A 18 22.47 40.02 40.46
N VAL A 19 22.95 38.88 39.92
CA VAL A 19 24.25 38.14 39.87
C VAL A 19 24.59 37.34 41.14
N LEU A 20 24.70 35.99 41.00
CA LEU A 20 25.81 35.15 41.50
C LEU A 20 25.68 33.64 41.10
N HIS A 21 26.79 33.10 40.57
CA HIS A 21 27.31 31.71 40.53
C HIS A 21 26.46 30.45 40.22
N SER A 22 26.94 29.70 39.22
CA SER A 22 26.92 28.22 39.13
C SER A 22 27.79 27.56 40.23
N PRO A 23 27.71 26.23 40.40
CA PRO A 23 28.81 25.44 39.80
C PRO A 23 28.34 24.16 39.09
N ASP A 24 29.19 23.66 38.19
CA ASP A 24 29.19 22.26 37.76
C ASP A 24 29.63 21.34 38.90
N ASP A 25 29.24 20.06 38.86
CA ASP A 25 30.17 19.02 39.33
C ASP A 25 29.96 17.66 38.65
N ASN A 26 31.04 16.90 38.48
CA ASN A 26 31.04 15.59 37.83
C ASN A 26 31.00 14.47 38.88
N VAL A 27 29.97 13.61 38.83
CA VAL A 27 30.03 12.29 39.49
C VAL A 27 29.68 11.18 38.50
N THR A 28 30.71 10.68 37.82
CA THR A 28 30.63 9.36 37.17
C THR A 28 30.61 8.28 38.25
N ASN A 29 29.70 7.29 38.13
CA ASN A 29 29.66 6.17 39.07
C ASN A 29 29.54 4.84 38.32
N LYS A 30 30.69 4.22 38.02
CA LYS A 30 30.77 2.82 37.55
C LYS A 30 30.77 1.89 38.76
N ILE A 31 29.69 1.16 39.00
CA ILE A 31 29.72 -0.05 39.84
C ILE A 31 29.14 -1.23 39.07
N THR A 32 30.00 -2.24 38.88
CA THR A 32 29.69 -3.56 38.32
C THR A 32 29.18 -4.53 39.38
N LYS A 33 28.68 -5.70 38.94
CA LYS A 33 28.35 -6.92 39.73
C LYS A 33 26.96 -6.88 40.40
N ASN A 34 26.30 -8.01 40.66
CA ASN A 34 26.71 -9.41 40.47
C ASN A 34 25.53 -10.32 40.07
N ALA A 35 25.82 -11.50 39.52
CA ALA A 35 24.82 -12.53 39.28
C ALA A 35 24.80 -13.59 40.41
N THR A 36 23.62 -13.84 40.98
CA THR A 36 23.27 -15.02 41.79
C THR A 36 21.80 -15.32 41.51
N ASN A 37 21.39 -16.38 40.80
CA ASN A 37 21.66 -17.82 40.99
C ASN A 37 20.93 -18.41 42.21
N THR A 38 19.62 -18.66 42.05
CA THR A 38 18.80 -19.50 42.93
C THR A 38 18.31 -20.71 42.14
N LYS A 39 18.79 -21.91 42.49
CA LYS A 39 18.39 -23.17 41.85
C LYS A 39 17.14 -23.76 42.48
N SER A 40 16.36 -24.45 41.64
CA SER A 40 15.54 -25.63 41.94
C SER A 40 14.51 -25.59 43.07
N HIS A 41 13.28 -25.98 42.74
CA HIS A 41 12.62 -27.09 43.43
C HIS A 41 11.92 -27.98 42.39
N ASN A 42 12.36 -29.23 42.27
CA ASN A 42 11.63 -30.25 41.51
C ASN A 42 10.47 -30.77 42.36
N LYS A 43 9.34 -31.09 41.73
CA LYS A 43 8.42 -32.12 42.23
C LYS A 43 8.06 -33.08 41.09
N GLN A 44 8.42 -34.34 41.29
CA GLN A 44 7.88 -35.45 40.50
C GLN A 44 6.40 -35.65 40.85
N LEU A 45 5.63 -36.13 39.88
CA LEU A 45 4.38 -36.84 40.10
C LEU A 45 4.33 -37.99 39.10
N VAL A 46 3.98 -39.19 39.59
CA VAL A 46 4.32 -40.46 38.96
C VAL A 46 3.18 -41.45 39.13
N ILE A 47 2.80 -42.11 38.03
CA ILE A 47 1.93 -43.30 37.91
C ILE A 47 0.45 -43.12 38.34
N HIS A 48 -0.44 -43.33 37.37
CA HIS A 48 -1.41 -44.44 37.45
C HIS A 48 -1.76 -44.96 36.05
N SER A 49 -1.41 -46.21 35.77
CA SER A 49 -2.01 -47.06 34.72
C SER A 49 -2.99 -48.03 35.42
N HIS A 50 -4.05 -48.56 34.78
CA HIS A 50 -4.12 -49.76 33.91
C HIS A 50 -5.59 -50.30 33.99
N PRO A 51 -6.06 -51.41 33.32
CA PRO A 51 -5.46 -52.25 32.25
C PRO A 51 -6.41 -52.70 31.08
N THR A 52 -5.80 -53.31 30.04
CA THR A 52 -6.23 -54.46 29.18
C THR A 52 -7.65 -54.67 28.62
N ASN A 53 -7.74 -54.87 27.29
CA ASN A 53 -8.11 -56.14 26.59
C ASN A 53 -8.22 -55.92 25.05
N GLN A 54 -8.00 -56.87 24.12
CA GLN A 54 -7.29 -58.17 24.13
C GLN A 54 -7.03 -58.69 22.67
N GLN A 55 -5.85 -59.28 22.39
CA GLN A 55 -5.56 -60.27 21.31
C GLN A 55 -5.84 -59.90 19.81
N THR A 56 -5.32 -60.57 18.76
CA THR A 56 -4.52 -61.82 18.57
C THR A 56 -3.30 -61.64 17.63
N LEU A 57 -2.24 -62.43 17.88
CA LEU A 57 -1.33 -63.21 16.97
C LEU A 57 -1.32 -62.87 15.44
N SER A 58 -0.18 -62.88 14.71
CA SER A 58 1.26 -63.12 15.00
C SER A 58 2.12 -62.61 13.80
N THR A 59 3.38 -62.98 13.41
CA THR A 59 4.29 -64.14 13.64
C THR A 59 5.77 -63.82 13.24
N SER A 60 6.63 -64.85 13.25
CA SER A 60 7.98 -65.05 12.66
C SER A 60 8.27 -64.44 11.25
N SER A 61 9.52 -64.22 10.80
CA SER A 61 10.87 -64.41 11.39
C SER A 61 12.00 -63.77 10.55
N SER A 62 12.79 -62.91 11.20
CA SER A 62 14.28 -62.87 11.31
C SER A 62 15.24 -63.40 10.20
N HIS A 63 16.41 -62.72 10.15
CA HIS A 63 17.69 -63.10 9.51
C HIS A 63 17.81 -62.99 7.98
N ASP A 64 18.97 -62.67 7.40
CA ASP A 64 20.08 -61.77 7.81
C ASP A 64 21.06 -61.60 6.63
N GLY A 65 22.10 -60.77 6.78
CA GLY A 65 23.36 -60.96 6.02
C GLY A 65 23.70 -59.96 4.91
N HIS A 66 24.50 -58.95 5.29
CA HIS A 66 25.33 -58.14 4.39
C HIS A 66 26.22 -58.97 3.43
N ILE A 67 26.54 -58.43 2.25
CA ILE A 67 27.91 -57.98 1.85
C ILE A 67 27.89 -57.36 0.43
N SER A 68 28.90 -56.53 0.12
CA SER A 68 29.04 -55.73 -1.10
C SER A 68 30.02 -56.33 -2.14
N SER A 69 29.91 -55.91 -3.42
CA SER A 69 31.04 -55.39 -4.22
C SER A 69 30.70 -55.10 -5.71
N SER A 70 31.64 -54.43 -6.38
CA SER A 70 31.73 -54.04 -7.81
C SER A 70 31.67 -55.18 -8.85
N GLY A 71 31.46 -54.97 -10.16
CA GLY A 71 31.12 -53.75 -10.91
C GLY A 71 31.72 -53.68 -12.35
N LYS A 72 31.02 -53.00 -13.29
CA LYS A 72 31.40 -52.63 -14.69
C LYS A 72 31.66 -53.73 -15.74
N THR A 73 30.97 -53.64 -16.90
CA THR A 73 31.56 -53.55 -18.27
C THR A 73 30.48 -53.23 -19.34
N ASN A 74 30.84 -53.11 -20.63
CA ASN A 74 30.19 -52.25 -21.64
C ASN A 74 29.62 -52.96 -22.91
N SER A 75 28.34 -52.67 -23.23
CA SER A 75 27.78 -52.19 -24.54
C SER A 75 28.11 -52.89 -25.92
N PRO A 76 27.60 -52.43 -27.10
CA PRO A 76 26.17 -52.52 -27.50
C PRO A 76 25.85 -52.87 -29.01
N SER A 77 24.54 -52.88 -29.33
CA SER A 77 23.84 -52.34 -30.55
C SER A 77 23.73 -53.12 -31.89
N ILE A 78 22.53 -53.06 -32.50
CA ILE A 78 22.20 -53.19 -33.95
C ILE A 78 21.04 -52.22 -34.35
N ASN A 79 20.95 -51.93 -35.66
CA ASN A 79 20.12 -50.99 -36.47
C ASN A 79 18.64 -51.44 -36.75
N SER A 80 17.70 -50.76 -37.48
CA SER A 80 17.57 -49.45 -38.21
C SER A 80 16.11 -49.18 -38.72
N SER A 81 15.82 -47.96 -39.25
CA SER A 81 14.86 -47.61 -40.37
C SER A 81 13.33 -47.83 -40.19
N HIS A 82 12.33 -47.20 -40.87
CA HIS A 82 12.10 -46.00 -41.75
C HIS A 82 10.55 -45.86 -42.01
N THR A 83 9.91 -44.84 -42.63
CA THR A 83 10.03 -43.34 -42.74
C THR A 83 8.88 -42.74 -43.61
N ILE A 84 8.27 -41.58 -43.25
CA ILE A 84 7.35 -40.67 -44.04
C ILE A 84 5.89 -41.17 -44.36
N THR A 85 4.81 -40.38 -44.61
CA THR A 85 4.18 -39.14 -44.04
C THR A 85 2.83 -38.90 -44.76
N THR A 86 1.70 -38.60 -44.09
CA THR A 86 0.40 -38.24 -44.75
C THR A 86 -0.56 -37.35 -43.93
N THR A 87 -1.28 -36.44 -44.60
CA THR A 87 -2.54 -35.74 -44.23
C THR A 87 -3.31 -35.39 -45.54
N PRO A 88 -4.56 -34.83 -45.59
CA PRO A 88 -5.44 -34.33 -44.52
C PRO A 88 -6.97 -34.63 -44.67
N SER A 89 -7.77 -34.02 -43.77
CA SER A 89 -9.08 -33.33 -44.01
C SER A 89 -10.43 -33.88 -43.47
N ASN A 90 -11.02 -33.05 -42.60
CA ASN A 90 -12.41 -32.53 -42.53
C ASN A 90 -13.67 -33.37 -42.21
N ASN A 91 -14.39 -32.82 -41.20
CA ASN A 91 -15.82 -32.44 -41.16
C ASN A 91 -16.90 -33.31 -40.47
N ASN A 92 -17.45 -32.70 -39.40
CA ASN A 92 -18.88 -32.45 -39.13
C ASN A 92 -19.78 -33.43 -38.34
N ASN A 93 -20.43 -32.82 -37.34
CA ASN A 93 -21.83 -32.93 -36.88
C ASN A 93 -22.29 -33.92 -35.77
N VAL A 94 -22.60 -33.31 -34.62
CA VAL A 94 -23.86 -33.37 -33.81
C VAL A 94 -24.65 -34.68 -33.69
N ILE A 95 -24.92 -35.14 -32.45
CA ILE A 95 -26.25 -35.33 -31.80
C ILE A 95 -26.11 -36.00 -30.42
N ASP A 96 -27.11 -35.81 -29.56
CA ASP A 96 -27.25 -36.26 -28.16
C ASP A 96 -27.19 -37.78 -27.92
N GLY A 97 -26.93 -38.17 -26.66
CA GLY A 97 -27.12 -39.57 -26.21
C GLY A 97 -26.64 -39.87 -24.79
N VAL A 98 -27.55 -39.83 -23.81
CA VAL A 98 -27.30 -40.37 -22.44
C VAL A 98 -27.90 -41.78 -22.35
N VAL A 99 -27.14 -42.78 -21.89
CA VAL A 99 -27.60 -43.85 -20.95
C VAL A 99 -26.46 -44.82 -20.53
N ASN A 100 -26.49 -45.15 -19.23
CA ASN A 100 -25.75 -46.09 -18.39
C ASN A 100 -25.03 -47.34 -18.96
N ASN A 101 -23.88 -47.62 -18.32
CA ASN A 101 -23.38 -48.92 -17.82
C ASN A 101 -23.22 -50.15 -18.75
N ALA A 102 -21.96 -50.46 -19.09
CA ALA A 102 -21.41 -51.82 -19.06
C ALA A 102 -19.88 -51.79 -18.85
N SER A 103 -19.33 -52.68 -18.02
CA SER A 103 -17.90 -52.77 -17.75
C SER A 103 -17.19 -53.72 -18.74
N ASN A 104 -16.51 -53.17 -19.75
CA ASN A 104 -15.66 -53.96 -20.66
C ASN A 104 -14.19 -53.93 -20.19
N PRO A 105 -13.52 -55.08 -20.00
CA PRO A 105 -12.11 -55.16 -19.61
C PRO A 105 -11.12 -54.93 -20.77
N THR A 106 -11.61 -54.71 -22.00
CA THR A 106 -10.78 -54.40 -23.18
C THR A 106 -10.27 -52.96 -23.18
N THR A 107 -11.11 -51.99 -22.83
CA THR A 107 -10.82 -50.55 -22.97
C THR A 107 -9.60 -50.12 -22.16
N THR A 108 -9.38 -50.71 -20.98
CA THR A 108 -8.23 -50.37 -20.12
C THR A 108 -6.88 -50.69 -20.77
N ASN A 109 -6.79 -51.74 -21.59
CA ASN A 109 -5.54 -52.08 -22.28
C ASN A 109 -5.26 -51.09 -23.41
N GLU A 110 -6.28 -50.66 -24.15
CA GLU A 110 -6.16 -49.63 -25.18
C GLU A 110 -5.74 -48.27 -24.58
N THR A 111 -6.34 -47.87 -23.45
CA THR A 111 -5.92 -46.66 -22.71
C THR A 111 -4.47 -46.75 -22.22
N ILE A 112 -4.02 -47.92 -21.74
CA ILE A 112 -2.63 -48.12 -21.30
C ILE A 112 -1.66 -48.01 -22.48
N VAL A 113 -1.98 -48.57 -23.65
CA VAL A 113 -1.16 -48.45 -24.87
C VAL A 113 -1.08 -46.98 -25.32
N GLN A 114 -2.22 -46.28 -25.41
CA GLN A 114 -2.25 -44.86 -25.78
C GLN A 114 -1.44 -43.97 -24.81
N LEU A 115 -1.51 -44.24 -23.50
CA LEU A 115 -0.68 -43.55 -22.50
C LEU A 115 0.81 -43.86 -22.66
N GLN A 116 1.18 -45.11 -22.99
CA GLN A 116 2.57 -45.48 -23.26
C GLN A 116 3.11 -44.80 -24.53
N GLU A 117 2.34 -44.75 -25.61
CA GLU A 117 2.68 -44.01 -26.84
C GLU A 117 2.83 -42.50 -26.58
N MET A 118 1.91 -41.89 -25.83
CA MET A 118 1.98 -40.47 -25.48
C MET A 118 3.20 -40.16 -24.59
N ILE A 119 3.56 -41.05 -23.66
CA ILE A 119 4.80 -40.95 -22.86
C ILE A 119 6.04 -41.11 -23.75
N ALA A 120 6.03 -42.00 -24.74
CA ALA A 120 7.12 -42.16 -25.70
C ALA A 120 7.29 -40.89 -26.56
N HIS A 121 6.20 -40.31 -27.04
CA HIS A 121 6.20 -39.05 -27.79
C HIS A 121 6.73 -37.88 -26.94
N LEU A 122 6.27 -37.73 -25.70
CA LEU A 122 6.75 -36.70 -24.78
C LEU A 122 8.26 -36.85 -24.50
N LYS A 123 8.76 -38.08 -24.30
CA LYS A 123 10.21 -38.34 -24.16
C LYS A 123 11.00 -37.97 -25.42
N ALA A 124 10.47 -38.24 -26.61
CA ALA A 124 11.10 -37.82 -27.87
C ALA A 124 11.15 -36.28 -28.00
N VAL A 125 10.07 -35.58 -27.63
CA VAL A 125 10.02 -34.10 -27.64
C VAL A 125 10.97 -33.47 -26.61
N VAL A 126 11.14 -34.07 -25.43
CA VAL A 126 12.13 -33.64 -24.43
C VAL A 126 13.55 -33.84 -24.98
N ASN A 127 13.89 -35.04 -25.45
CA ASN A 127 15.22 -35.32 -26.01
C ASN A 127 15.58 -34.39 -27.18
N ALA A 128 14.62 -34.06 -28.06
CA ALA A 128 14.82 -33.12 -29.15
C ALA A 128 15.07 -31.67 -28.66
N LYS A 129 14.41 -31.24 -27.58
CA LYS A 129 14.67 -29.95 -26.94
C LYS A 129 16.04 -29.92 -26.26
N ASP A 130 16.42 -30.98 -25.57
CA ASP A 130 17.73 -31.08 -24.90
C ASP A 130 18.88 -31.07 -25.92
N GLN A 131 18.73 -31.77 -27.05
CA GLN A 131 19.67 -31.67 -28.18
C GLN A 131 19.76 -30.23 -28.71
N ARG A 132 18.62 -29.55 -28.88
CA ARG A 132 18.62 -28.15 -29.35
C ARG A 132 19.23 -27.18 -28.34
N ILE A 133 19.08 -27.42 -27.04
CA ILE A 133 19.79 -26.67 -25.99
C ILE A 133 21.30 -26.89 -26.14
N GLN A 134 21.76 -28.14 -26.27
CA GLN A 134 23.18 -28.45 -26.47
C GLN A 134 23.77 -27.86 -27.76
N GLU A 135 22.98 -27.65 -28.82
CA GLU A 135 23.39 -26.88 -30.00
C GLU A 135 23.56 -25.39 -29.68
N LEU A 136 22.55 -24.77 -29.06
CA LEU A 136 22.58 -23.35 -28.70
C LEU A 136 23.71 -23.04 -27.71
N GLU A 137 24.07 -23.96 -26.82
CA GLU A 137 25.24 -23.82 -25.95
C GLU A 137 26.56 -23.88 -26.71
N ARG A 138 26.71 -24.81 -27.66
CA ARG A 138 27.88 -24.86 -28.55
C ARG A 138 27.99 -23.58 -29.40
N ASP A 139 26.88 -23.04 -29.89
CA ASP A 139 26.88 -21.79 -30.67
C ASP A 139 27.16 -20.55 -29.80
N LYS A 140 26.63 -20.49 -28.57
CA LYS A 140 27.00 -19.50 -27.53
C LYS A 140 28.50 -19.51 -27.26
N ASP A 141 29.11 -20.69 -27.12
CA ASP A 141 30.55 -20.79 -26.81
C ASP A 141 31.44 -20.58 -28.06
N LYS A 142 30.98 -20.89 -29.28
CA LYS A 142 31.59 -20.40 -30.53
C LYS A 142 31.59 -18.86 -30.59
N LEU A 143 30.44 -18.23 -30.33
CA LEU A 143 30.31 -16.77 -30.35
C LEU A 143 31.19 -16.10 -29.30
N ARG A 144 31.32 -16.69 -28.11
CA ARG A 144 32.31 -16.28 -27.09
C ARG A 144 33.74 -16.43 -27.59
N SER A 145 34.09 -17.52 -28.26
CA SER A 145 35.42 -17.70 -28.83
C SER A 145 35.72 -16.67 -29.93
N VAL A 146 34.77 -16.37 -30.81
CA VAL A 146 34.90 -15.32 -31.84
C VAL A 146 35.04 -13.93 -31.21
N LEU A 147 34.23 -13.61 -30.19
CA LEU A 147 34.32 -12.34 -29.47
C LEU A 147 35.66 -12.21 -28.74
N HIS A 148 36.14 -13.28 -28.11
CA HIS A 148 37.44 -13.29 -27.43
C HIS A 148 38.61 -13.18 -28.42
N GLN A 149 38.51 -13.84 -29.57
CA GLN A 149 39.49 -13.72 -30.67
C GLN A 149 39.50 -12.31 -31.29
N GLN A 150 38.33 -11.66 -31.42
CA GLN A 150 38.26 -10.26 -31.83
C GLN A 150 38.92 -9.34 -30.79
N LEU A 151 38.60 -9.52 -29.50
CA LEU A 151 39.17 -8.77 -28.39
C LEU A 151 40.69 -8.95 -28.25
N THR A 152 41.25 -10.12 -28.53
CA THR A 152 42.72 -10.30 -28.54
C THR A 152 43.34 -9.76 -29.83
N SER A 153 42.70 -9.91 -30.99
CA SER A 153 43.21 -9.39 -32.28
C SER A 153 43.26 -7.85 -32.37
N SER A 154 42.61 -7.13 -31.46
CA SER A 154 42.67 -5.66 -31.39
C SER A 154 43.59 -5.12 -30.30
N TRP A 155 44.46 -5.95 -29.71
CA TRP A 155 45.36 -5.59 -28.59
C TRP A 155 46.85 -5.86 -28.87
N ASP A 156 47.22 -6.18 -30.12
CA ASP A 156 48.62 -6.26 -30.57
C ASP A 156 49.08 -4.94 -31.24
N ASP A 157 49.26 -3.88 -30.44
CA ASP A 157 50.40 -2.97 -30.62
C ASP A 157 50.85 -2.39 -29.26
N SER A 158 52.10 -1.96 -29.23
CA SER A 158 52.96 -1.78 -28.07
C SER A 158 52.75 -0.48 -27.28
N THR A 159 52.82 -0.57 -25.94
CA THR A 159 53.85 0.13 -25.13
C THR A 159 53.80 -0.15 -23.62
N LEU A 160 55.00 -0.18 -23.02
CA LEU A 160 55.33 0.02 -21.58
C LEU A 160 54.94 -1.08 -20.55
N SER A 161 55.60 -1.02 -19.38
CA SER A 161 55.87 -2.19 -18.51
C SER A 161 55.53 -2.01 -17.01
N SER A 162 55.30 -3.15 -16.32
CA SER A 162 55.32 -3.33 -14.85
C SER A 162 56.69 -2.98 -14.20
N PRO A 163 56.85 -2.94 -12.85
CA PRO A 163 55.95 -3.35 -11.74
C PRO A 163 55.52 -2.17 -10.81
N VAL A 164 54.36 -2.17 -10.13
CA VAL A 164 53.91 -2.95 -8.95
C VAL A 164 54.69 -2.71 -7.65
N GLU A 165 54.10 -1.94 -6.70
CA GLU A 165 54.18 -2.23 -5.24
C GLU A 165 53.16 -1.41 -4.41
N GLY A 166 52.82 -1.90 -3.20
CA GLY A 166 52.53 -1.03 -2.04
C GLY A 166 51.13 -0.42 -1.84
N LEU A 167 50.05 -1.21 -1.69
CA LEU A 167 48.75 -0.71 -1.18
C LEU A 167 48.52 -1.14 0.29
N LYS A 168 48.67 -0.21 1.24
CA LYS A 168 48.35 -0.41 2.67
C LYS A 168 47.02 0.22 3.05
N VAL A 169 46.26 -0.47 3.90
CA VAL A 169 45.02 0.02 4.51
C VAL A 169 45.34 0.95 5.68
N ILE A 170 44.64 2.08 5.75
CA ILE A 170 44.51 2.91 6.97
C ILE A 170 43.01 3.22 7.15
N HIS A 171 42.46 2.83 8.30
CA HIS A 171 41.24 3.41 8.87
C HIS A 171 41.64 4.67 9.65
N GLU A 172 40.81 5.70 9.67
CA GLU A 172 40.57 6.47 10.90
C GLU A 172 39.27 7.30 10.83
N ASP A 173 38.76 7.67 11.99
CA ASP A 173 37.46 8.33 12.19
C ASP A 173 37.59 9.86 12.39
N LEU A 174 36.44 10.54 12.34
CA LEU A 174 36.23 11.96 12.70
C LEU A 174 36.73 12.29 14.12
N PRO A 175 37.21 13.53 14.38
CA PRO A 175 36.27 14.57 14.80
C PRO A 175 36.55 16.04 14.40
N SER A 176 35.49 16.83 14.60
CA SER A 176 35.29 18.29 14.56
C SER A 176 36.36 19.24 15.14
N ILE A 177 36.32 20.51 14.70
CA ILE A 177 36.47 21.71 15.57
C ILE A 177 35.78 22.96 14.94
N ASN A 178 35.54 24.00 15.75
CA ASN A 178 34.62 25.14 15.48
C ASN A 178 35.25 26.34 14.73
N GLU A 179 34.36 27.26 14.33
CA GLU A 179 34.64 28.64 13.89
C GLU A 179 35.34 29.49 14.98
N THR A 180 36.12 30.53 14.59
CA THR A 180 35.89 31.92 15.05
C THR A 180 36.82 32.99 14.41
N ASN A 181 36.19 34.10 13.99
CA ASN A 181 36.59 35.52 14.16
C ASN A 181 37.86 36.20 13.53
N VAL A 182 37.54 37.22 12.70
CA VAL A 182 37.90 38.67 12.86
C VAL A 182 39.18 39.26 12.23
N ASN A 183 38.95 40.29 11.38
CA ASN A 183 39.68 41.53 11.03
C ASN A 183 41.23 41.54 10.96
N ASN A 184 41.87 42.12 9.93
CA ASN A 184 41.72 43.50 9.41
C ASN A 184 42.11 43.55 7.90
N ASN A 185 41.49 44.32 6.99
CA ASN A 185 41.13 45.76 6.92
C ASN A 185 42.25 46.64 6.30
N ILE A 186 41.85 47.75 5.65
CA ILE A 186 42.61 48.91 5.11
C ILE A 186 42.79 49.01 3.56
N ASN A 187 41.91 49.84 2.96
CA ASN A 187 42.13 50.94 1.99
C ASN A 187 42.78 50.67 0.59
N ASP A 188 42.51 51.44 -0.48
CA ASP A 188 41.53 52.54 -0.71
C ASP A 188 41.25 52.75 -2.22
N ASP A 189 40.29 53.64 -2.52
CA ASP A 189 40.16 54.47 -3.75
C ASP A 189 39.76 53.84 -5.11
N LYS A 190 38.95 54.53 -5.96
CA LYS A 190 37.91 55.56 -5.75
C LYS A 190 37.15 55.80 -7.07
N ARG A 191 35.82 56.02 -6.98
CA ARG A 191 34.95 56.80 -7.90
C ARG A 191 34.65 56.25 -9.32
N ASN A 192 33.37 56.05 -9.66
CA ASN A 192 32.44 56.93 -10.43
C ASN A 192 32.56 56.74 -11.97
N ASP A 193 31.53 56.86 -12.83
CA ASP A 193 30.05 56.88 -12.69
C ASP A 193 29.43 56.57 -14.08
N ASP A 194 28.13 56.23 -14.08
CA ASP A 194 27.09 56.51 -15.10
C ASP A 194 27.10 56.01 -16.58
N GLU A 195 25.94 55.43 -16.88
CA GLU A 195 25.08 55.57 -18.08
C GLU A 195 25.37 54.94 -19.46
N SER A 196 24.22 54.63 -20.07
CA SER A 196 23.92 53.87 -21.30
C SER A 196 24.38 54.50 -22.62
N HIS A 197 24.47 53.68 -23.69
CA HIS A 197 23.58 53.80 -24.86
C HIS A 197 23.67 52.60 -25.84
N SER A 198 22.64 52.46 -26.68
CA SER A 198 22.53 51.64 -27.91
C SER A 198 22.23 52.61 -29.09
N PRO A 199 22.18 52.24 -30.40
CA PRO A 199 22.01 50.89 -31.00
C PRO A 199 22.75 50.64 -32.36
N SER A 200 22.34 49.58 -33.09
CA SER A 200 22.53 49.33 -34.55
C SER A 200 23.93 48.88 -35.04
N SER A 201 24.11 48.14 -36.16
CA SER A 201 23.24 47.21 -36.91
C SER A 201 24.04 46.36 -37.95
N SER A 202 23.36 45.41 -38.61
CA SER A 202 23.70 44.73 -39.90
C SER A 202 24.67 43.52 -39.95
N SER A 203 24.07 42.37 -40.32
CA SER A 203 24.56 41.29 -41.21
C SER A 203 26.03 40.83 -41.27
N SER A 204 26.27 39.55 -40.95
CA SER A 204 26.45 38.50 -41.98
C SER A 204 26.61 37.07 -41.39
N THR A 205 26.24 36.07 -42.19
CA THR A 205 26.44 34.61 -42.02
C THR A 205 27.27 34.11 -43.23
N PRO A 206 27.90 32.90 -43.25
CA PRO A 206 27.46 31.67 -42.57
C PRO A 206 28.55 30.70 -42.03
N ALA A 207 28.06 29.53 -41.58
CA ALA A 207 28.76 28.24 -41.46
C ALA A 207 29.82 28.06 -40.35
N GLY A 208 29.43 27.29 -39.32
CA GLY A 208 30.32 26.65 -38.35
C GLY A 208 29.58 25.51 -37.63
N SER A 209 30.09 24.29 -37.72
CA SER A 209 29.49 23.11 -37.07
C SER A 209 29.75 23.10 -35.55
N PRO A 210 28.77 22.74 -34.70
CA PRO A 210 28.96 22.72 -33.25
C PRO A 210 29.92 21.59 -32.83
N LEU A 211 30.79 21.88 -31.86
CA LEU A 211 31.62 20.85 -31.22
C LEU A 211 30.75 19.94 -30.35
N VAL A 212 31.12 18.66 -30.31
CA VAL A 212 30.56 17.70 -29.35
C VAL A 212 31.16 18.01 -27.97
N THR A 213 30.34 18.52 -27.05
CA THR A 213 30.70 18.65 -25.64
C THR A 213 30.45 17.33 -24.91
N ASP A 214 31.43 16.93 -24.09
CA ASP A 214 31.46 15.62 -23.44
C ASP A 214 30.25 15.38 -22.51
N VAL A 215 29.66 14.18 -22.56
CA VAL A 215 28.43 13.85 -21.84
C VAL A 215 28.76 13.33 -20.46
N THR A 216 28.86 14.24 -19.50
CA THR A 216 28.95 13.88 -18.08
C THR A 216 27.68 13.15 -17.64
N THR A 217 27.83 11.88 -17.23
CA THR A 217 26.71 11.03 -16.78
C THR A 217 26.03 11.64 -15.55
N PRO A 218 24.69 11.80 -15.53
CA PRO A 218 23.99 12.37 -14.38
C PRO A 218 24.18 11.54 -13.09
N PRO A 219 24.11 12.17 -11.90
CA PRO A 219 24.14 11.42 -10.64
C PRO A 219 22.93 10.47 -10.54
N PRO A 220 23.05 9.31 -9.86
CA PRO A 220 22.01 8.26 -9.89
C PRO A 220 20.60 8.70 -9.47
N ALA A 221 20.47 9.74 -8.65
CA ALA A 221 19.18 10.31 -8.27
C ALA A 221 18.48 11.06 -9.42
N ALA A 222 19.23 11.78 -10.26
CA ALA A 222 18.66 12.53 -11.39
C ALA A 222 18.09 11.59 -12.46
N ALA A 223 18.74 10.44 -12.67
CA ALA A 223 18.26 9.40 -13.59
C ALA A 223 16.91 8.78 -13.16
N LEU A 224 16.59 8.77 -11.86
CA LEU A 224 15.31 8.27 -11.34
C LEU A 224 14.15 9.24 -11.61
N LEU A 225 14.41 10.55 -11.66
CA LEU A 225 13.38 11.58 -11.90
C LEU A 225 12.87 11.61 -13.35
N LEU A 226 13.66 11.09 -14.30
CA LEU A 226 13.38 11.16 -15.74
C LEU A 226 12.49 10.01 -16.26
N ARG A 227 12.09 9.05 -15.42
CA ARG A 227 11.35 7.84 -15.84
C ARG A 227 9.94 7.82 -15.25
N LYS A 228 8.91 7.67 -16.11
CA LYS A 228 7.52 7.41 -15.71
C LYS A 228 7.44 6.19 -14.79
N ARG A 229 6.73 6.29 -13.67
CA ARG A 229 6.67 5.22 -12.66
C ARG A 229 5.53 4.27 -12.94
N LEU A 230 5.86 2.99 -12.99
CA LEU A 230 4.91 1.90 -13.15
C LEU A 230 4.31 1.54 -11.79
N GLY A 231 2.98 1.43 -11.75
CA GLY A 231 2.27 0.87 -10.61
C GLY A 231 2.59 -0.62 -10.44
N VAL A 232 2.61 -1.10 -9.20
CA VAL A 232 2.69 -2.53 -8.89
C VAL A 232 1.34 -3.04 -8.38
N SER A 233 1.06 -4.33 -8.55
CA SER A 233 -0.16 -4.96 -8.03
C SER A 233 0.10 -6.41 -7.61
N GLY A 234 -0.57 -6.82 -6.53
CA GLY A 234 -0.81 -8.23 -6.23
C GLY A 234 -1.94 -8.79 -7.09
N GLU A 235 -2.18 -10.10 -6.96
CA GLU A 235 -3.36 -10.72 -7.54
C GLU A 235 -4.61 -10.30 -6.74
N SER A 236 -5.76 -10.14 -7.40
CA SER A 236 -7.02 -9.93 -6.70
C SER A 236 -7.50 -11.27 -6.15
N MET A 237 -7.57 -11.40 -4.83
CA MET A 237 -7.90 -12.67 -4.18
C MET A 237 -9.35 -13.09 -4.39
N LYS A 238 -9.55 -14.40 -4.54
CA LYS A 238 -10.85 -15.07 -4.41
C LYS A 238 -11.06 -15.44 -2.94
N CYS A 239 -12.24 -15.15 -2.40
CA CYS A 239 -12.60 -15.31 -0.98
C CYS A 239 -12.72 -16.78 -0.49
N ALA A 240 -12.13 -17.75 -1.20
CA ALA A 240 -12.44 -19.17 -1.07
C ALA A 240 -11.21 -20.09 -1.25
N GLN A 241 -10.00 -19.61 -0.96
CA GLN A 241 -8.83 -20.48 -0.88
C GLN A 241 -8.73 -21.04 0.56
N GLU A 242 -8.83 -22.37 0.68
CA GLU A 242 -8.75 -23.07 1.94
C GLU A 242 -7.29 -23.05 2.48
N LEU A 243 -7.14 -22.82 3.78
CA LEU A 243 -5.84 -22.74 4.43
C LEU A 243 -5.34 -24.14 4.78
N VAL A 244 -4.16 -24.51 4.29
CA VAL A 244 -3.49 -25.77 4.63
C VAL A 244 -2.61 -25.54 5.86
N TYR A 245 -2.88 -26.29 6.92
CA TYR A 245 -2.14 -26.22 8.17
C TYR A 245 -1.12 -27.36 8.24
N HIS A 246 0.10 -27.06 8.70
CA HIS A 246 1.21 -28.00 8.78
C HIS A 246 1.74 -28.11 10.21
N ASP A 247 1.85 -29.34 10.70
CA ASP A 247 2.35 -29.62 12.05
C ASP A 247 3.85 -29.34 12.21
N LYS A 248 4.20 -28.90 13.42
CA LYS A 248 5.53 -28.38 13.80
C LYS A 248 5.74 -28.55 15.29
N ASP A 249 6.96 -28.84 15.72
CA ASP A 249 7.29 -28.86 17.15
C ASP A 249 7.34 -27.45 17.77
N ALA A 250 7.54 -27.41 19.09
CA ALA A 250 7.58 -26.17 19.86
C ALA A 250 8.82 -25.29 19.57
N ASN A 251 9.94 -25.87 19.14
CA ASN A 251 11.15 -25.15 18.76
C ASN A 251 10.97 -24.48 17.39
N SER A 252 10.56 -25.20 16.36
CA SER A 252 10.30 -24.59 15.03
C SER A 252 9.20 -23.53 15.11
N ARG A 253 8.09 -23.80 15.83
CA ARG A 253 7.05 -22.78 16.10
C ARG A 253 7.57 -21.55 16.84
N ARG A 254 8.65 -21.67 17.62
CA ARG A 254 9.32 -20.53 18.28
C ARG A 254 10.27 -19.81 17.31
N GLN A 255 11.12 -20.54 16.61
CA GLN A 255 12.12 -20.02 15.67
C GLN A 255 11.48 -19.21 14.53
N ILE A 256 10.41 -19.73 13.90
CA ILE A 256 9.63 -18.99 12.91
C ILE A 256 9.04 -17.70 13.52
N ARG A 257 8.47 -17.79 14.73
CA ARG A 257 7.83 -16.64 15.39
C ARG A 257 8.84 -15.54 15.74
N GLU A 258 10.04 -15.91 16.18
CA GLU A 258 11.13 -14.96 16.45
C GLU A 258 11.67 -14.34 15.16
N ALA A 259 11.86 -15.14 14.10
CA ALA A 259 12.27 -14.66 12.78
C ALA A 259 11.27 -13.64 12.20
N LEU A 260 9.97 -13.96 12.18
CA LEU A 260 8.92 -13.08 11.66
C LEU A 260 8.80 -11.77 12.47
N ARG A 261 8.91 -11.85 13.81
CA ARG A 261 8.95 -10.67 14.69
C ARG A 261 10.20 -9.80 14.50
N SER A 262 11.28 -10.34 13.95
CA SER A 262 12.49 -9.58 13.62
C SER A 262 12.43 -8.88 12.24
N ASN A 263 11.44 -9.19 11.40
CA ASN A 263 11.32 -8.62 10.05
C ASN A 263 10.51 -7.32 10.04
N ASP A 264 11.05 -6.25 9.48
CA ASP A 264 10.42 -4.92 9.53
C ASP A 264 9.06 -4.81 8.83
N LEU A 265 8.72 -5.68 7.86
CA LEU A 265 7.39 -5.71 7.23
C LEU A 265 6.36 -6.51 8.04
N ILE A 266 6.79 -7.54 8.77
CA ILE A 266 5.89 -8.58 9.33
C ILE A 266 5.83 -8.54 10.88
N LYS A 267 6.74 -7.82 11.54
CA LYS A 267 6.74 -7.63 13.01
C LYS A 267 5.45 -7.05 13.60
N ASN A 268 4.62 -6.41 12.78
CA ASN A 268 3.35 -5.78 13.18
C ASN A 268 2.13 -6.73 13.12
N LEU A 269 2.31 -8.02 12.78
CA LEU A 269 1.23 -9.01 12.90
C LEU A 269 0.83 -9.20 14.38
N ASP A 270 -0.47 -9.22 14.64
CA ASP A 270 -1.01 -9.58 15.95
C ASP A 270 -0.84 -11.08 16.27
N ALA A 271 -1.20 -11.48 17.49
CA ALA A 271 -1.01 -12.84 17.97
C ALA A 271 -1.77 -13.91 17.15
N VAL A 272 -2.97 -13.59 16.64
CA VAL A 272 -3.79 -14.51 15.85
C VAL A 272 -3.23 -14.62 14.43
N GLN A 273 -2.97 -13.48 13.78
CA GLN A 273 -2.33 -13.43 12.47
C GLN A 273 -1.00 -14.19 12.44
N LEU A 274 -0.16 -13.96 13.45
CA LEU A 274 1.14 -14.61 13.58
C LEU A 274 1.01 -16.12 13.88
N GLN A 275 -0.01 -16.55 14.62
CA GLN A 275 -0.29 -17.97 14.87
C GLN A 275 -0.75 -18.69 13.60
N GLU A 276 -1.69 -18.11 12.84
CA GLU A 276 -2.17 -18.66 11.58
C GLU A 276 -1.03 -18.75 10.56
N VAL A 277 -0.23 -17.69 10.41
CA VAL A 277 0.94 -17.68 9.51
C VAL A 277 1.94 -18.78 9.89
N VAL A 278 2.36 -18.87 11.15
CA VAL A 278 3.28 -19.93 11.63
C VAL A 278 2.70 -21.32 11.41
N SER A 279 1.38 -21.49 11.51
CA SER A 279 0.72 -22.79 11.34
C SER A 279 0.62 -23.19 9.86
N CYS A 280 0.47 -22.25 8.94
CA CYS A 280 0.35 -22.54 7.50
C CYS A 280 1.69 -22.61 6.73
N MET A 281 2.84 -22.26 7.35
CA MET A 281 4.14 -22.48 6.68
C MET A 281 4.44 -23.98 6.51
N HIS A 282 4.98 -24.41 5.37
CA HIS A 282 5.42 -25.80 5.15
C HIS A 282 6.95 -25.94 5.15
N GLU A 283 7.45 -27.13 5.47
CA GLU A 283 8.89 -27.42 5.43
C GLU A 283 9.36 -27.72 4.00
N GLN A 284 10.53 -27.20 3.63
CA GLN A 284 11.25 -27.56 2.41
C GLN A 284 12.72 -27.82 2.74
N THR A 285 13.23 -28.99 2.33
CA THR A 285 14.66 -29.30 2.34
C THR A 285 15.32 -28.78 1.06
N VAL A 286 16.55 -28.28 1.19
CA VAL A 286 17.32 -27.70 0.09
C VAL A 286 18.76 -28.23 0.15
N PRO A 287 19.23 -28.99 -0.86
CA PRO A 287 20.59 -29.49 -0.88
C PRO A 287 21.65 -28.38 -1.00
N ALA A 288 22.86 -28.68 -0.53
CA ALA A 288 24.03 -27.83 -0.68
C ALA A 288 24.23 -27.38 -2.14
N ASN A 289 24.56 -26.11 -2.32
CA ASN A 289 24.71 -25.43 -3.61
C ASN A 289 23.43 -25.22 -4.45
N CYS A 290 22.24 -25.63 -4.00
CA CYS A 290 20.99 -25.30 -4.70
C CYS A 290 20.53 -23.85 -4.46
N TYR A 291 19.81 -23.28 -5.43
CA TYR A 291 19.19 -21.95 -5.31
C TYR A 291 17.76 -22.06 -4.75
N ILE A 292 17.45 -21.22 -3.77
CA ILE A 292 16.10 -21.05 -3.17
C ILE A 292 15.36 -19.88 -3.84
N ILE A 293 16.15 -18.87 -4.25
CA ILE A 293 15.71 -17.70 -5.01
C ILE A 293 16.78 -17.42 -6.07
N ARG A 294 16.39 -17.10 -7.30
CA ARG A 294 17.29 -16.48 -8.30
C ARG A 294 16.84 -15.05 -8.57
N GLU A 295 17.80 -14.18 -8.85
CA GLU A 295 17.52 -12.81 -9.30
C GLU A 295 16.82 -12.83 -10.66
N GLY A 296 15.75 -12.04 -10.82
CA GLY A 296 14.93 -12.00 -12.04
C GLY A 296 13.75 -12.98 -12.09
N ASP A 297 13.71 -14.01 -11.23
CA ASP A 297 12.54 -14.91 -11.10
C ASP A 297 11.31 -14.15 -10.60
N ASP A 298 10.10 -14.64 -10.90
CA ASP A 298 8.88 -14.19 -10.21
C ASP A 298 8.88 -14.68 -8.75
N GLY A 299 8.79 -13.76 -7.80
CA GLY A 299 8.61 -14.13 -6.40
C GLY A 299 7.16 -14.53 -6.12
N GLY A 300 6.95 -15.64 -5.43
CA GLY A 300 5.65 -16.02 -4.83
C GLY A 300 5.69 -16.38 -3.34
N HIS A 301 6.89 -16.47 -2.75
CA HIS A 301 7.13 -17.08 -1.44
C HIS A 301 8.00 -16.21 -0.53
N LEU A 302 7.72 -16.25 0.78
CA LEU A 302 8.67 -15.94 1.86
C LEU A 302 9.28 -17.24 2.36
N TYR A 303 10.54 -17.17 2.82
CA TYR A 303 11.24 -18.26 3.48
C TYR A 303 11.73 -17.84 4.87
N VAL A 304 11.80 -18.78 5.80
CA VAL A 304 12.55 -18.67 7.07
C VAL A 304 13.55 -19.82 7.15
N GLY A 305 14.83 -19.53 7.40
CA GLY A 305 15.83 -20.58 7.63
C GLY A 305 15.62 -21.30 8.97
N GLU A 306 15.36 -22.61 8.93
CA GLU A 306 15.38 -23.48 10.11
C GLU A 306 16.81 -23.96 10.39
N GLU A 307 17.50 -24.44 9.35
CA GLU A 307 18.87 -24.95 9.42
C GLU A 307 19.67 -24.60 8.16
N GLY A 308 20.99 -24.55 8.30
CA GLY A 308 21.95 -24.31 7.21
C GLY A 308 22.39 -22.86 7.04
N GLU A 309 23.29 -22.65 6.08
CA GLU A 309 23.80 -21.34 5.68
C GLU A 309 23.32 -20.95 4.28
N PHE A 310 23.01 -19.66 4.10
CA PHE A 310 22.42 -19.09 2.88
C PHE A 310 23.26 -17.93 2.36
N GLU A 311 23.82 -18.08 1.15
CA GLU A 311 24.56 -17.03 0.46
C GLU A 311 23.60 -16.12 -0.32
N VAL A 312 23.70 -14.81 -0.09
CA VAL A 312 22.92 -13.79 -0.80
C VAL A 312 23.82 -13.08 -1.81
N SER A 313 23.40 -13.01 -3.07
CA SER A 313 24.17 -12.42 -4.17
C SER A 313 23.29 -11.60 -5.13
N LYS A 314 23.87 -10.60 -5.79
CA LYS A 314 23.19 -9.71 -6.74
C LYS A 314 24.12 -9.33 -7.88
N GLY A 315 23.65 -9.41 -9.13
CA GLY A 315 24.48 -9.20 -10.32
C GLY A 315 25.69 -10.14 -10.38
N GLY A 316 25.55 -11.36 -9.86
CA GLY A 316 26.65 -12.33 -9.69
C GLY A 316 27.62 -12.02 -8.53
N LYS A 317 27.56 -10.84 -7.91
CA LYS A 317 28.41 -10.47 -6.77
C LYS A 317 27.79 -10.93 -5.46
N ARG A 318 28.56 -11.67 -4.64
CA ARG A 318 28.16 -12.00 -3.26
C ARG A 318 28.04 -10.74 -2.41
N LEU A 319 26.95 -10.65 -1.65
CA LEU A 319 26.68 -9.56 -0.72
C LEU A 319 27.02 -9.96 0.72
N TYR A 320 26.45 -11.06 1.20
CA TYR A 320 26.69 -11.62 2.53
C TYR A 320 26.25 -13.10 2.61
N ILE A 321 26.57 -13.76 3.72
CA ILE A 321 26.01 -15.07 4.09
C ILE A 321 25.17 -14.86 5.37
N MET A 322 24.06 -15.56 5.49
CA MET A 322 23.19 -15.57 6.68
C MET A 322 22.93 -17.01 7.12
N GLY A 323 22.89 -17.25 8.43
CA GLY A 323 22.47 -18.54 8.99
C GLY A 323 20.96 -18.63 9.20
N ALA A 324 20.56 -19.70 9.90
CA ALA A 324 19.21 -19.94 10.38
C ALA A 324 18.62 -18.80 11.25
N GLY A 325 17.30 -18.84 11.45
CA GLY A 325 16.54 -17.84 12.23
C GLY A 325 16.26 -16.54 11.48
N ARG A 326 16.47 -16.49 10.16
CA ARG A 326 16.28 -15.31 9.32
C ARG A 326 15.18 -15.49 8.27
N CYS A 327 14.35 -14.46 8.11
CA CYS A 327 13.38 -14.34 7.02
C CYS A 327 14.06 -13.81 5.75
N PHE A 328 13.62 -14.27 4.58
CA PHE A 328 14.01 -13.69 3.29
C PHE A 328 12.96 -13.90 2.20
N GLY A 329 12.89 -12.96 1.25
CA GLY A 329 11.96 -13.00 0.11
C GLY A 329 10.59 -12.38 0.39
N GLU A 330 10.43 -11.72 1.53
CA GLU A 330 9.21 -11.16 2.10
C GLU A 330 8.42 -10.22 1.19
N LEU A 331 9.09 -9.46 0.31
CA LEU A 331 8.45 -8.59 -0.69
C LEU A 331 7.45 -9.34 -1.58
N ALA A 332 7.68 -10.63 -1.84
CA ALA A 332 6.83 -11.44 -2.70
C ALA A 332 5.44 -11.73 -2.09
N LEU A 333 5.28 -11.58 -0.77
CA LEU A 333 3.97 -11.71 -0.11
C LEU A 333 3.05 -10.51 -0.38
N LEU A 334 3.63 -9.34 -0.68
CA LEU A 334 2.87 -8.12 -0.92
C LEU A 334 2.31 -8.10 -2.35
N TYR A 335 3.17 -8.19 -3.37
CA TYR A 335 2.77 -8.09 -4.78
C TYR A 335 3.65 -8.94 -5.69
N ASN A 336 3.29 -9.03 -6.98
CA ASN A 336 4.09 -9.77 -7.96
C ASN A 336 5.38 -9.03 -8.34
N CYS A 337 6.42 -9.21 -7.53
CA CYS A 337 7.74 -8.64 -7.75
C CYS A 337 8.70 -9.64 -8.43
N LYS A 338 9.58 -9.13 -9.30
CA LYS A 338 10.78 -9.86 -9.67
C LYS A 338 11.75 -9.88 -8.50
N ARG A 339 12.38 -11.03 -8.25
CA ARG A 339 13.36 -11.24 -7.18
C ARG A 339 14.59 -10.34 -7.42
N THR A 340 14.94 -9.54 -6.41
CA THR A 340 15.95 -8.47 -6.50
C THR A 340 17.39 -8.89 -6.16
N ALA A 341 17.57 -10.16 -5.77
CA ALA A 341 18.82 -10.83 -5.44
C ALA A 341 18.58 -12.35 -5.51
N SER A 342 19.65 -13.12 -5.62
CA SER A 342 19.63 -14.59 -5.51
C SER A 342 19.95 -15.02 -4.07
N VAL A 343 19.34 -16.13 -3.62
CA VAL A 343 19.66 -16.80 -2.36
C VAL A 343 19.95 -18.27 -2.64
N LYS A 344 21.13 -18.73 -2.23
CA LYS A 344 21.68 -20.07 -2.50
C LYS A 344 22.06 -20.76 -1.19
N ALA A 345 21.69 -22.02 -1.02
CA ALA A 345 22.14 -22.82 0.12
C ALA A 345 23.65 -23.14 -0.02
N VAL A 346 24.42 -22.89 1.04
CA VAL A 346 25.87 -23.17 1.10
C VAL A 346 26.08 -24.59 1.59
N THR A 347 25.44 -24.94 2.70
CA THR A 347 25.29 -26.29 3.24
C THR A 347 23.99 -26.92 2.74
N ASP A 348 23.74 -28.20 3.07
CA ASP A 348 22.36 -28.69 3.13
C ASP A 348 21.59 -27.84 4.15
N ALA A 349 20.33 -27.53 3.83
CA ALA A 349 19.53 -26.55 4.55
C ALA A 349 18.06 -26.97 4.65
N ARG A 350 17.37 -26.46 5.67
CA ARG A 350 15.93 -26.62 5.87
C ARG A 350 15.28 -25.26 6.03
N VAL A 351 14.20 -25.01 5.30
CA VAL A 351 13.48 -23.74 5.32
C VAL A 351 11.98 -23.94 5.51
N TRP A 352 11.35 -23.02 6.22
CA TRP A 352 9.89 -22.88 6.23
C TRP A 352 9.46 -21.94 5.11
N VAL A 353 8.49 -22.37 4.30
CA VAL A 353 7.97 -21.63 3.14
C VAL A 353 6.58 -21.08 3.47
N LEU A 354 6.29 -19.84 3.07
CA LEU A 354 4.95 -19.25 3.09
C LEU A 354 4.59 -18.69 1.71
N GLU A 355 3.46 -19.12 1.17
CA GLU A 355 2.91 -18.61 -0.09
C GLU A 355 2.22 -17.25 0.06
N ARG A 356 2.33 -16.40 -0.97
CA ARG A 356 1.56 -15.14 -1.09
C ARG A 356 0.07 -15.36 -0.82
N ALA A 357 -0.54 -16.33 -1.50
CA ALA A 357 -1.98 -16.55 -1.43
C ALA A 357 -2.42 -16.91 0.00
N CYS A 358 -1.66 -17.80 0.67
CA CYS A 358 -1.86 -18.13 2.08
C CYS A 358 -1.73 -16.90 2.99
N PHE A 359 -0.65 -16.13 2.86
CA PHE A 359 -0.44 -14.92 3.69
C PHE A 359 -1.58 -13.91 3.51
N GLN A 360 -1.93 -13.60 2.26
CA GLN A 360 -2.99 -12.64 1.96
C GLN A 360 -4.36 -13.14 2.45
N ALA A 361 -4.67 -14.44 2.30
CA ALA A 361 -5.91 -15.04 2.80
C ALA A 361 -6.03 -14.94 4.33
N ILE A 362 -4.94 -15.18 5.08
CA ILE A 362 -4.93 -15.00 6.54
C ILE A 362 -5.18 -13.53 6.91
N MET A 363 -4.52 -12.57 6.26
CA MET A 363 -4.70 -11.14 6.55
C MET A 363 -6.13 -10.67 6.28
N MET A 364 -6.74 -11.12 5.17
CA MET A 364 -8.13 -10.81 4.83
C MET A 364 -9.12 -11.47 5.81
N LYS A 365 -8.97 -12.77 6.08
CA LYS A 365 -9.85 -13.53 6.99
C LYS A 365 -9.85 -12.91 8.39
N THR A 366 -8.67 -12.83 9.02
CA THR A 366 -8.52 -12.28 10.38
C THR A 366 -8.90 -10.80 10.48
N GLY A 367 -8.69 -10.02 9.40
CA GLY A 367 -9.11 -8.63 9.32
C GLY A 367 -10.62 -8.46 9.26
N LEU A 368 -11.32 -9.29 8.47
CA LEU A 368 -12.78 -9.31 8.40
C LEU A 368 -13.42 -9.81 9.70
N GLU A 369 -12.91 -10.91 10.26
CA GLU A 369 -13.34 -11.46 11.55
C GLU A 369 -13.25 -10.40 12.65
N ARG A 370 -12.10 -9.72 12.79
CA ARG A 370 -11.89 -8.60 13.74
C ARG A 370 -12.86 -7.45 13.54
N ILE A 371 -13.14 -7.07 12.29
CA ILE A 371 -14.09 -5.99 11.99
C ILE A 371 -15.50 -6.39 12.39
N GLU A 372 -15.90 -7.66 12.17
CA GLU A 372 -17.24 -8.15 12.53
C GLU A 372 -17.41 -8.37 14.04
N GLU A 373 -16.40 -8.90 14.72
CA GLU A 373 -16.36 -8.96 16.19
C GLU A 373 -16.48 -7.57 16.82
N ARG A 374 -15.74 -6.58 16.31
CA ARG A 374 -15.84 -5.18 16.76
C ARG A 374 -17.23 -4.59 16.50
N LYS A 375 -17.81 -4.79 15.30
CA LYS A 375 -19.20 -4.37 15.02
C LYS A 375 -20.19 -5.01 15.99
N ALA A 376 -20.11 -6.32 16.20
CA ALA A 376 -21.01 -7.08 17.07
C ALA A 376 -20.90 -6.61 18.53
N PHE A 377 -19.67 -6.40 19.03
CA PHE A 377 -19.45 -5.80 20.33
C PHE A 377 -20.06 -4.39 20.42
N LEU A 378 -19.79 -3.50 19.46
CA LEU A 378 -20.36 -2.15 19.45
C LEU A 378 -21.89 -2.13 19.33
N ARG A 379 -22.49 -3.10 18.64
CA ARG A 379 -23.96 -3.29 18.62
C ARG A 379 -24.52 -3.81 19.94
N SER A 380 -23.73 -4.55 20.72
CA SER A 380 -24.12 -5.02 22.06
C SER A 380 -24.03 -3.93 23.13
N VAL A 381 -23.20 -2.90 22.94
CA VAL A 381 -23.11 -1.74 23.84
C VAL A 381 -24.39 -0.89 23.71
N PRO A 382 -25.20 -0.72 24.78
CA PRO A 382 -26.51 -0.07 24.68
C PRO A 382 -26.47 1.35 24.09
N LEU A 383 -25.42 2.11 24.43
CA LEU A 383 -25.14 3.47 23.96
C LEU A 383 -24.96 3.57 22.43
N LEU A 384 -24.49 2.50 21.80
CA LEU A 384 -24.01 2.50 20.41
C LEU A 384 -24.89 1.65 19.48
N LYS A 385 -25.74 0.79 20.05
CA LYS A 385 -26.62 -0.15 19.33
C LYS A 385 -27.41 0.47 18.16
N ASP A 386 -27.86 1.72 18.29
CA ASP A 386 -28.74 2.41 17.32
C ASP A 386 -28.00 3.28 16.29
N LEU A 387 -26.65 3.32 16.33
CA LEU A 387 -25.87 4.11 15.38
C LEU A 387 -25.93 3.51 13.96
N SER A 388 -25.80 4.35 12.94
CA SER A 388 -25.81 3.89 11.54
C SER A 388 -24.62 2.96 11.25
N PRO A 389 -24.75 1.97 10.33
CA PRO A 389 -23.67 1.03 10.03
C PRO A 389 -22.33 1.70 9.70
N ASN A 390 -22.34 2.76 8.89
CA ASN A 390 -21.15 3.54 8.54
C ASN A 390 -20.51 4.23 9.76
N ARG A 391 -21.32 4.65 10.74
CA ARG A 391 -20.83 5.28 11.98
C ARG A 391 -20.22 4.23 12.92
N ILE A 392 -20.84 3.05 13.03
CA ILE A 392 -20.26 1.89 13.74
C ILE A 392 -18.93 1.45 13.12
N LEU A 393 -18.84 1.37 11.79
CA LEU A 393 -17.61 1.02 11.08
C LEU A 393 -16.47 2.01 11.37
N ARG A 394 -16.74 3.32 11.27
CA ARG A 394 -15.75 4.36 11.59
C ARG A 394 -15.31 4.35 13.06
N ILE A 395 -16.19 3.93 13.99
CA ILE A 395 -15.82 3.69 15.38
C ILE A 395 -14.97 2.41 15.50
N ALA A 396 -15.36 1.30 14.87
CA ALA A 396 -14.62 0.03 14.90
C ALA A 396 -13.19 0.16 14.36
N ASP A 397 -12.95 1.04 13.39
CA ASP A 397 -11.62 1.36 12.85
C ASP A 397 -10.83 2.38 13.70
N ALA A 398 -11.50 3.26 14.45
CA ALA A 398 -10.86 4.25 15.31
C ALA A 398 -10.58 3.73 16.75
N LEU A 399 -11.02 2.52 17.09
CA LEU A 399 -10.82 1.93 18.42
C LEU A 399 -9.50 1.15 18.52
N GLU A 400 -8.68 1.54 19.50
CA GLU A 400 -7.45 0.82 19.87
C GLU A 400 -7.69 -0.09 21.07
N ALA A 401 -7.22 -1.35 21.00
CA ALA A 401 -7.34 -2.28 22.11
C ALA A 401 -6.16 -2.11 23.08
N GLN A 402 -6.46 -1.94 24.37
CA GLN A 402 -5.47 -1.81 25.44
C GLN A 402 -5.76 -2.83 26.55
N TYR A 403 -4.74 -3.59 26.94
CA TYR A 403 -4.79 -4.49 28.10
C TYR A 403 -4.13 -3.82 29.31
N HIS A 404 -4.79 -3.89 30.46
CA HIS A 404 -4.29 -3.38 31.73
C HIS A 404 -4.33 -4.49 32.79
N SER A 405 -3.24 -4.66 33.54
CA SER A 405 -3.04 -5.72 34.53
C SER A 405 -3.79 -5.43 35.83
N ALA A 406 -3.97 -6.44 36.68
CA ALA A 406 -4.67 -6.28 37.97
C ALA A 406 -4.04 -5.17 38.84
N GLY A 407 -4.79 -4.10 39.12
CA GLY A 407 -4.33 -2.95 39.90
C GLY A 407 -3.79 -1.77 39.09
N ASP A 408 -3.59 -1.92 37.77
CA ASP A 408 -3.12 -0.83 36.89
C ASP A 408 -4.12 0.34 36.90
N CYS A 409 -3.59 1.57 36.90
CA CYS A 409 -4.36 2.80 36.92
C CYS A 409 -4.55 3.35 35.50
N ILE A 410 -5.77 3.24 34.98
CA ILE A 410 -6.14 3.57 33.59
C ILE A 410 -6.42 5.06 33.43
N ILE A 411 -6.92 5.70 34.49
CA ILE A 411 -7.20 7.14 34.58
C ILE A 411 -6.87 7.62 35.99
N ARG A 412 -6.23 8.78 36.13
CA ARG A 412 -6.15 9.50 37.41
C ARG A 412 -7.02 10.76 37.40
N GLN A 413 -7.58 11.09 38.56
CA GLN A 413 -8.37 12.29 38.82
C GLN A 413 -7.50 13.55 38.65
N GLY A 414 -8.08 14.61 38.08
CA GLY A 414 -7.42 15.89 37.86
C GLY A 414 -6.58 15.99 36.58
N GLU A 415 -6.14 14.86 36.00
CA GLU A 415 -5.45 14.81 34.71
C GLU A 415 -6.29 15.38 33.56
N LEU A 416 -5.64 15.77 32.46
CA LEU A 416 -6.34 16.19 31.25
C LEU A 416 -6.96 14.97 30.54
N ALA A 417 -8.15 15.17 29.96
CA ALA A 417 -8.94 14.12 29.35
C ALA A 417 -8.85 14.15 27.82
N ASP A 418 -8.23 13.11 27.30
CA ASP A 418 -7.85 12.88 25.91
C ASP A 418 -8.47 11.60 25.31
N SER A 419 -9.06 10.73 26.13
CA SER A 419 -9.43 9.35 25.78
C SER A 419 -10.73 8.89 26.45
N PHE A 420 -11.55 8.12 25.75
CA PHE A 420 -12.76 7.43 26.22
C PHE A 420 -12.57 5.92 26.13
N PHE A 421 -13.17 5.15 27.04
CA PHE A 421 -12.93 3.70 27.13
C PHE A 421 -14.23 2.89 27.19
N LEU A 422 -14.30 1.83 26.40
CA LEU A 422 -15.33 0.78 26.42
C LEU A 422 -14.73 -0.50 26.97
N ILE A 423 -15.38 -1.19 27.91
CA ILE A 423 -14.85 -2.42 28.52
C ILE A 423 -15.20 -3.63 27.65
N GLN A 424 -14.20 -4.23 27.01
CA GLN A 424 -14.35 -5.41 26.14
C GLN A 424 -14.33 -6.72 26.95
N SER A 425 -13.46 -6.81 27.96
CA SER A 425 -13.39 -7.94 28.89
C SER A 425 -12.79 -7.51 30.25
N GLY A 426 -13.01 -8.28 31.30
CA GLY A 426 -12.57 -7.96 32.67
C GLY A 426 -13.50 -6.98 33.42
N LYS A 427 -12.95 -6.29 34.43
CA LYS A 427 -13.66 -5.28 35.24
C LYS A 427 -12.73 -4.12 35.62
N VAL A 428 -13.34 -2.97 35.93
CA VAL A 428 -12.65 -1.84 36.58
C VAL A 428 -13.39 -1.40 37.85
N ARG A 429 -12.67 -0.75 38.77
CA ARG A 429 -13.24 0.00 39.89
C ARG A 429 -12.99 1.49 39.70
N VAL A 430 -13.98 2.30 40.06
CA VAL A 430 -13.96 3.76 39.95
C VAL A 430 -13.98 4.37 41.35
N THR A 431 -13.02 5.24 41.63
CA THR A 431 -12.84 5.89 42.93
C THR A 431 -12.76 7.41 42.79
N ILE A 432 -13.06 8.14 43.86
CA ILE A 432 -12.73 9.57 43.96
C ILE A 432 -11.81 9.79 45.17
N SER A 433 -10.77 10.59 44.97
CA SER A 433 -9.92 11.14 46.02
C SER A 433 -10.53 12.45 46.52
N SER A 434 -10.96 12.48 47.78
CA SER A 434 -11.50 13.68 48.44
C SER A 434 -10.57 14.15 49.57
N PRO A 435 -10.40 15.46 49.80
CA PRO A 435 -9.71 15.97 50.98
C PRO A 435 -10.45 15.55 52.26
N GLN A 436 -9.73 15.19 53.32
CA GLN A 436 -10.33 15.12 54.65
C GLN A 436 -10.35 16.49 55.34
N ASN A 437 -11.26 16.66 56.29
CA ASN A 437 -11.45 17.92 57.01
C ASN A 437 -10.19 18.31 57.80
N GLY A 438 -9.39 19.23 57.25
CA GLY A 438 -8.25 19.85 57.93
C GLY A 438 -6.92 19.10 57.84
N SER A 439 -6.78 18.06 57.00
CA SER A 439 -5.51 17.38 56.77
C SER A 439 -5.14 17.31 55.28
N ASN A 440 -3.84 17.18 54.99
CA ASN A 440 -3.34 16.96 53.63
C ASN A 440 -3.53 15.51 53.13
N GLU A 441 -4.16 14.63 53.93
CA GLU A 441 -4.44 13.26 53.53
C GLU A 441 -5.72 13.21 52.68
N THR A 442 -5.58 12.76 51.44
CA THR A 442 -6.73 12.50 50.57
C THR A 442 -7.25 11.09 50.83
N LYS A 443 -8.53 10.98 51.22
CA LYS A 443 -9.18 9.67 51.31
C LYS A 443 -9.71 9.31 49.94
N GLU A 444 -9.22 8.20 49.38
CA GLU A 444 -9.80 7.58 48.20
C GLU A 444 -10.98 6.69 48.60
N THR A 445 -12.13 6.89 47.96
CA THR A 445 -13.35 6.10 48.17
C THR A 445 -13.81 5.45 46.86
N GLU A 446 -14.09 4.15 46.90
CA GLU A 446 -14.69 3.42 45.76
C GLU A 446 -16.18 3.73 45.66
N ILE A 447 -16.64 4.09 44.46
CA ILE A 447 -18.01 4.54 44.19
C ILE A 447 -18.79 3.46 43.42
N ARG A 448 -18.15 2.84 42.44
CA ARG A 448 -18.77 1.86 41.54
C ARG A 448 -17.72 0.95 40.90
N GLN A 449 -18.14 -0.24 40.50
CA GLN A 449 -17.39 -1.09 39.58
C GLN A 449 -18.11 -1.12 38.22
N LEU A 450 -17.34 -1.23 37.15
CA LEU A 450 -17.85 -1.32 35.78
C LEU A 450 -17.32 -2.58 35.09
N THR A 451 -18.10 -3.11 34.16
CA THR A 451 -17.98 -4.45 33.59
C THR A 451 -18.14 -4.44 32.06
N LYS A 452 -18.04 -5.60 31.41
CA LYS A 452 -18.11 -5.73 29.94
C LYS A 452 -19.36 -5.03 29.36
N GLY A 453 -19.14 -4.18 28.36
CA GLY A 453 -20.19 -3.40 27.68
C GLY A 453 -20.45 -2.02 28.30
N GLU A 454 -19.92 -1.75 29.49
CA GLU A 454 -19.96 -0.42 30.11
C GLU A 454 -18.78 0.45 29.66
N TYR A 455 -18.84 1.75 30.00
CA TYR A 455 -17.91 2.76 29.53
C TYR A 455 -17.58 3.83 30.57
N PHE A 456 -16.42 4.47 30.40
CA PHE A 456 -15.93 5.53 31.29
C PHE A 456 -15.02 6.55 30.57
N GLY A 457 -14.88 7.73 31.17
CA GLY A 457 -14.00 8.82 30.71
C GLY A 457 -14.70 9.89 29.87
N GLU A 458 -15.97 9.67 29.52
CA GLU A 458 -16.87 10.54 28.77
C GLU A 458 -17.10 11.91 29.42
N LYS A 459 -17.31 11.94 30.75
CA LYS A 459 -17.70 13.16 31.49
C LYS A 459 -16.69 14.29 31.32
N ALA A 460 -15.41 13.91 31.30
CA ALA A 460 -14.28 14.81 31.14
C ALA A 460 -14.01 15.23 29.68
N LEU A 461 -14.51 14.47 28.70
CA LEU A 461 -14.43 14.85 27.29
C LEU A 461 -15.53 15.85 26.90
N LEU A 462 -16.72 15.73 27.50
CA LEU A 462 -17.84 16.64 27.27
C LEU A 462 -17.79 17.93 28.13
N GLY A 463 -17.18 17.87 29.32
CA GLY A 463 -16.99 19.01 30.22
C GLY A 463 -15.62 19.69 30.12
N GLU A 464 -15.13 20.19 31.27
CA GLU A 464 -13.93 21.04 31.45
C GLU A 464 -12.58 20.43 30.99
N GLY A 465 -12.55 19.24 30.39
CA GLY A 465 -11.33 18.61 29.94
C GLY A 465 -10.50 17.94 31.05
N ARG A 466 -11.02 17.79 32.28
CA ARG A 466 -10.32 17.14 33.40
C ARG A 466 -11.03 15.90 33.93
N ARG A 467 -10.26 14.86 34.23
CA ARG A 467 -10.72 13.57 34.79
C ARG A 467 -11.33 13.77 36.18
N THR A 468 -12.54 13.27 36.41
CA THR A 468 -13.31 13.51 37.65
C THR A 468 -13.16 12.43 38.73
N ALA A 469 -12.48 11.33 38.42
CA ALA A 469 -12.33 10.13 39.24
C ALA A 469 -11.07 9.36 38.80
N ASN A 470 -10.52 8.50 39.67
CA ASN A 470 -9.53 7.49 39.25
C ASN A 470 -10.26 6.23 38.76
N VAL A 471 -9.61 5.47 37.86
CA VAL A 471 -10.11 4.17 37.39
C VAL A 471 -8.98 3.14 37.41
N TYR A 472 -9.21 1.99 38.04
CA TYR A 472 -8.23 0.90 38.13
C TYR A 472 -8.77 -0.42 37.59
N ALA A 473 -7.90 -1.21 36.95
CA ALA A 473 -8.17 -2.57 36.51
C ALA A 473 -8.35 -3.54 37.70
N VAL A 474 -9.30 -4.48 37.61
CA VAL A 474 -9.68 -5.37 38.72
C VAL A 474 -9.79 -6.84 38.30
N GLY A 475 -9.20 -7.72 39.11
CA GLY A 475 -9.27 -9.18 38.97
C GLY A 475 -8.02 -9.77 38.31
N PRO A 476 -7.68 -11.05 38.60
CA PRO A 476 -6.39 -11.63 38.23
C PRO A 476 -6.18 -11.83 36.72
N GLY A 477 -7.24 -11.74 35.91
CA GLY A 477 -7.16 -11.74 34.45
C GLY A 477 -6.89 -10.36 33.82
N GLY A 478 -6.81 -9.29 34.62
CA GLY A 478 -6.74 -7.91 34.13
C GLY A 478 -8.06 -7.43 33.50
N VAL A 479 -7.94 -6.41 32.66
CA VAL A 479 -9.05 -5.82 31.90
C VAL A 479 -8.59 -5.44 30.50
N GLU A 480 -9.48 -5.62 29.52
CA GLU A 480 -9.27 -5.19 28.15
C GLU A 480 -10.27 -4.08 27.81
N VAL A 481 -9.77 -2.94 27.36
CA VAL A 481 -10.57 -1.77 27.00
C VAL A 481 -10.30 -1.35 25.56
N LEU A 482 -11.36 -0.94 24.86
CA LEU A 482 -11.26 -0.26 23.58
C LEU A 482 -11.23 1.25 23.83
N CYS A 483 -10.10 1.89 23.49
CA CYS A 483 -9.84 3.31 23.62
C CYS A 483 -10.28 4.07 22.37
N LEU A 484 -10.97 5.21 22.56
CA LEU A 484 -11.29 6.20 21.52
C LEU A 484 -10.78 7.59 21.93
N TYR A 485 -9.86 8.15 21.16
CA TYR A 485 -9.26 9.46 21.46
C TYR A 485 -10.23 10.63 21.25
N ARG A 486 -9.97 11.77 21.92
CA ARG A 486 -10.88 12.91 22.10
C ARG A 486 -11.43 13.48 20.78
N LYS A 487 -10.60 13.56 19.74
CA LYS A 487 -11.03 13.98 18.39
C LYS A 487 -12.19 13.09 17.93
N ASP A 488 -11.93 11.80 17.88
CA ASP A 488 -12.80 10.78 17.31
C ASP A 488 -13.99 10.49 18.24
N PHE A 489 -13.82 10.63 19.56
CA PHE A 489 -14.93 10.68 20.51
C PHE A 489 -15.90 11.81 20.19
N LEU A 490 -15.44 13.07 20.17
CA LEU A 490 -16.30 14.25 19.96
C LEU A 490 -16.98 14.22 18.59
N GLU A 491 -16.30 13.66 17.61
CA GLU A 491 -16.79 13.48 16.26
C GLU A 491 -17.82 12.35 16.12
N LEU A 492 -17.47 11.14 16.56
CA LEU A 492 -18.16 9.89 16.26
C LEU A 492 -19.21 9.51 17.31
N ILE A 493 -19.12 9.99 18.55
CA ILE A 493 -20.09 9.67 19.63
C ILE A 493 -20.52 10.86 20.52
N GLY A 494 -19.76 11.96 20.56
CA GLY A 494 -20.02 13.10 21.46
C GLY A 494 -21.31 13.89 21.22
N ASP A 495 -22.06 13.63 20.13
CA ASP A 495 -23.40 14.19 19.93
C ASP A 495 -24.54 13.38 20.58
N ILE A 496 -24.30 12.12 20.98
CA ILE A 496 -25.30 11.21 21.56
C ILE A 496 -25.89 11.79 22.87
N GLN A 497 -27.22 11.82 22.96
CA GLN A 497 -27.97 12.35 24.10
C GLN A 497 -27.67 11.58 25.41
N GLU A 498 -27.57 10.26 25.35
CA GLU A 498 -27.29 9.41 26.52
C GLU A 498 -25.95 9.73 27.19
N LEU A 499 -24.92 10.20 26.47
CA LEU A 499 -23.65 10.63 27.09
C LEU A 499 -23.78 11.95 27.86
N LYS A 500 -24.72 12.81 27.46
CA LYS A 500 -24.97 14.12 28.07
C LYS A 500 -25.92 14.01 29.26
N ASN A 501 -26.86 13.07 29.18
CA ASN A 501 -27.95 12.88 30.14
C ASN A 501 -27.70 11.67 31.07
N LYS A 502 -26.49 11.09 31.07
CA LYS A 502 -26.11 10.01 31.98
C LYS A 502 -26.13 10.54 33.42
N GLU A 503 -27.08 10.08 34.23
CA GLU A 503 -27.11 10.40 35.65
C GLU A 503 -25.92 9.74 36.36
N TYR A 504 -25.29 10.47 37.28
CA TYR A 504 -24.19 9.96 38.10
C TYR A 504 -24.57 10.10 39.58
N ALA A 505 -24.57 8.99 40.33
CA ALA A 505 -24.81 8.98 41.77
C ALA A 505 -23.89 9.91 42.59
N ASP A 506 -22.75 10.32 42.01
CA ASP A 506 -21.86 11.35 42.57
C ASP A 506 -22.54 12.72 42.83
N GLU A 507 -23.72 13.01 42.24
CA GLU A 507 -24.40 14.30 42.43
C GLU A 507 -25.03 14.47 43.83
N GLU A 508 -25.67 13.44 44.40
CA GLU A 508 -26.09 13.48 45.82
C GLU A 508 -24.90 13.67 46.76
N THR A 509 -23.75 13.07 46.42
CA THR A 509 -22.52 13.19 47.22
C THR A 509 -21.92 14.60 47.15
N ARG A 510 -22.11 15.33 46.04
CA ARG A 510 -21.67 16.74 45.91
C ARG A 510 -22.63 17.73 46.58
N LEU A 511 -23.93 17.46 46.56
CA LEU A 511 -24.95 18.36 47.14
C LEU A 511 -24.84 18.53 48.66
N LEU A 512 -24.22 17.57 49.36
CA LEU A 512 -23.92 17.66 50.79
C LEU A 512 -22.77 18.64 51.13
N GLY A 513 -22.08 19.22 50.13
CA GLY A 513 -20.87 20.03 50.34
C GLY A 513 -21.06 21.55 50.44
N HIS A 514 -22.20 22.11 50.02
CA HIS A 514 -22.40 23.57 49.97
C HIS A 514 -23.78 24.02 50.44
N SER A 515 -23.82 24.76 51.55
CA SER A 515 -25.00 25.42 52.09
C SER A 515 -24.91 26.94 51.96
N SER A 516 -26.02 27.60 51.57
CA SER A 516 -26.20 29.06 51.41
C SER A 516 -25.47 29.70 50.20
N PHE A 517 -25.96 30.79 49.57
CA PHE A 517 -27.08 31.68 49.90
C PHE A 517 -27.72 32.35 48.64
N SER A 518 -28.90 32.96 48.83
CA SER A 518 -29.60 33.92 47.95
C SER A 518 -30.39 33.44 46.71
N GLN A 519 -31.45 34.20 46.40
CA GLN A 519 -32.36 34.09 45.24
C GLN A 519 -32.19 35.31 44.32
N ASN A 520 -32.58 35.23 43.03
CA ASN A 520 -33.78 35.94 42.50
C ASN A 520 -33.93 35.93 40.95
N SER A 521 -35.21 36.05 40.53
CA SER A 521 -35.79 36.59 39.26
C SER A 521 -35.09 36.39 37.90
N SER A 522 -35.79 36.08 36.79
CA SER A 522 -37.22 35.79 36.58
C SER A 522 -37.40 35.08 35.22
N ILE A 523 -38.45 34.26 35.09
CA ILE A 523 -38.86 33.66 33.81
C ILE A 523 -40.11 34.39 33.27
N ALA A 524 -40.11 34.71 31.98
CA ALA A 524 -41.29 35.17 31.26
C ALA A 524 -41.88 34.00 30.45
N THR A 525 -43.10 33.59 30.79
CA THR A 525 -43.78 32.45 30.15
C THR A 525 -44.51 32.88 28.88
N ILE A 526 -44.30 32.16 27.77
CA ILE A 526 -45.28 32.08 26.68
C ILE A 526 -45.60 30.61 26.45
N SER A 527 -46.90 30.31 26.40
CA SER A 527 -47.44 28.97 26.17
C SER A 527 -48.47 29.04 25.05
N THR A 528 -48.36 28.14 24.07
CA THR A 528 -49.48 27.74 23.23
C THR A 528 -49.45 26.23 23.06
N LYS A 529 -50.63 25.61 23.12
CA LYS A 529 -50.86 24.25 22.65
C LYS A 529 -51.28 24.35 21.18
N ASP A 530 -51.10 23.30 20.39
CA ASP A 530 -52.26 22.45 20.07
C ASP A 530 -51.88 21.10 19.46
N THR A 531 -52.86 20.18 19.39
CA THR A 531 -52.69 18.82 18.88
C THR A 531 -53.43 18.57 17.56
N GLY A 532 -52.77 17.96 16.57
CA GLY A 532 -53.40 17.50 15.34
C GLY A 532 -52.74 16.23 14.81
N LYS A 533 -53.54 15.20 14.49
CA LYS A 533 -53.10 13.87 14.02
C LYS A 533 -53.64 13.63 12.61
N LEU A 534 -52.90 12.94 11.75
CA LEU A 534 -53.47 12.05 10.73
C LEU A 534 -52.41 11.03 10.24
N ASP A 535 -52.86 9.82 9.93
CA ASP A 535 -52.02 8.68 9.54
C ASP A 535 -52.01 8.49 8.01
N LEU A 536 -50.95 7.90 7.45
CA LEU A 536 -51.08 7.06 6.26
C LEU A 536 -49.98 5.98 6.21
N ALA A 537 -50.37 4.73 5.96
CA ALA A 537 -49.46 3.59 5.91
C ALA A 537 -49.60 2.80 4.60
N SER A 538 -48.47 2.53 3.94
CA SER A 538 -48.27 1.43 2.99
C SER A 538 -46.77 1.11 3.03
N SER A 539 -46.32 -0.11 3.37
CA SER A 539 -46.60 -1.43 2.79
C SER A 539 -45.92 -1.64 1.43
N THR A 540 -44.69 -2.15 1.48
CA THR A 540 -44.05 -2.94 0.41
C THR A 540 -43.07 -3.93 1.06
N LYS A 541 -43.58 -5.11 1.47
CA LYS A 541 -42.73 -6.29 1.70
C LYS A 541 -42.62 -7.06 0.39
N SER A 542 -41.44 -7.09 -0.23
CA SER A 542 -40.93 -8.21 -1.05
C SER A 542 -39.69 -7.81 -1.88
N GLN A 543 -38.47 -8.14 -1.43
CA GLN A 543 -37.32 -8.26 -2.35
C GLN A 543 -36.15 -9.15 -1.85
N ASP A 544 -36.07 -9.48 -0.56
CA ASP A 544 -34.88 -10.12 0.04
C ASP A 544 -34.79 -11.66 -0.04
N GLU A 545 -35.82 -12.38 -0.53
CA GLU A 545 -35.90 -13.86 -0.42
C GLU A 545 -35.63 -14.65 -1.72
N LEU A 546 -34.94 -14.07 -2.71
CA LEU A 546 -34.71 -14.73 -4.02
C LEU A 546 -33.25 -14.85 -4.47
N HIS A 547 -32.27 -14.59 -3.59
CA HIS A 547 -30.84 -14.56 -3.93
C HIS A 547 -29.99 -15.77 -3.44
N THR A 548 -30.60 -16.95 -3.24
CA THR A 548 -29.89 -18.14 -2.74
C THR A 548 -30.11 -19.39 -3.62
N LYS A 549 -29.78 -19.33 -4.92
CA LYS A 549 -29.74 -20.53 -5.79
C LYS A 549 -28.97 -20.39 -7.12
N LEU A 550 -27.69 -20.02 -7.08
CA LEU A 550 -26.67 -20.36 -8.09
C LEU A 550 -25.28 -19.96 -7.56
N GLY A 551 -24.41 -20.93 -7.31
CA GLY A 551 -23.16 -20.73 -6.53
C GLY A 551 -21.97 -20.22 -7.36
N LEU A 552 -22.01 -18.98 -7.87
CA LEU A 552 -20.89 -18.34 -8.54
C LEU A 552 -20.74 -16.86 -8.12
N ILE A 553 -19.49 -16.43 -7.90
CA ILE A 553 -19.04 -15.05 -7.64
C ILE A 553 -19.48 -14.46 -6.27
N ASN A 554 -18.77 -14.83 -5.20
CA ASN A 554 -18.74 -14.08 -3.94
C ASN A 554 -17.69 -12.95 -3.98
N GLN A 555 -17.99 -11.91 -4.77
CA GLN A 555 -17.44 -10.56 -4.61
C GLN A 555 -18.64 -9.59 -4.52
N PRO A 556 -18.49 -8.39 -3.91
CA PRO A 556 -19.49 -7.34 -4.05
C PRO A 556 -19.51 -6.85 -5.51
N LEU A 557 -20.35 -7.48 -6.32
CA LEU A 557 -20.69 -7.01 -7.66
C LEU A 557 -21.07 -5.53 -7.58
N LEU A 558 -20.69 -4.74 -8.60
CA LEU A 558 -21.18 -3.38 -8.74
C LEU A 558 -22.71 -3.40 -8.65
N PRO A 559 -23.33 -2.65 -7.71
CA PRO A 559 -24.78 -2.68 -7.55
C PRO A 559 -25.46 -2.27 -8.85
N ALA A 560 -26.67 -2.79 -9.10
CA ALA A 560 -27.38 -2.57 -10.36
C ALA A 560 -27.62 -1.08 -10.70
N SER A 561 -27.56 -0.19 -9.69
CA SER A 561 -27.60 1.27 -9.83
C SER A 561 -26.31 1.90 -10.40
N LEU A 562 -25.15 1.23 -10.29
CA LEU A 562 -23.92 1.57 -11.00
C LEU A 562 -23.79 0.84 -12.34
N LEU A 563 -24.45 -0.32 -12.50
CA LEU A 563 -24.64 -1.00 -13.79
C LEU A 563 -25.71 -0.34 -14.68
N LEU A 564 -25.90 0.98 -14.53
CA LEU A 564 -26.68 1.78 -15.48
C LEU A 564 -26.11 1.59 -16.88
N GLN A 565 -26.99 1.28 -17.85
CA GLN A 565 -26.62 1.21 -19.25
C GLN A 565 -25.85 2.49 -19.67
N PRO A 566 -24.78 2.37 -20.46
CA PRO A 566 -23.89 3.49 -20.76
C PRO A 566 -24.69 4.65 -21.39
N LYS A 567 -24.84 5.75 -20.63
CA LYS A 567 -25.74 6.88 -20.95
C LYS A 567 -25.44 7.59 -22.27
N ILE A 568 -24.30 7.27 -22.90
CA ILE A 568 -24.06 7.52 -24.32
C ILE A 568 -23.42 6.25 -24.87
N GLN A 569 -24.19 5.43 -25.58
CA GLN A 569 -23.67 4.37 -26.43
C GLN A 569 -23.39 4.98 -27.81
N CYS A 570 -22.14 5.38 -28.05
CA CYS A 570 -21.73 5.87 -29.36
C CYS A 570 -21.66 4.68 -30.33
N ASN A 571 -22.47 4.70 -31.41
CA ASN A 571 -22.44 3.70 -32.48
C ASN A 571 -21.23 3.89 -33.42
N ILE A 572 -20.04 3.99 -32.83
CA ILE A 572 -18.73 3.99 -33.50
C ILE A 572 -18.25 2.53 -33.51
N LEU A 573 -17.89 2.00 -34.67
CA LEU A 573 -17.27 0.68 -34.79
C LEU A 573 -15.75 0.83 -34.85
N LEU A 574 -15.01 -0.20 -34.41
CA LEU A 574 -13.54 -0.18 -34.42
C LEU A 574 -12.93 0.12 -35.81
N LYS A 575 -13.61 -0.31 -36.88
CA LYS A 575 -13.22 -0.05 -38.29
C LYS A 575 -13.45 1.40 -38.76
N ASP A 576 -14.25 2.18 -38.03
CA ASP A 576 -14.58 3.56 -38.40
C ASP A 576 -13.52 4.56 -37.87
N LEU A 577 -12.54 4.05 -37.09
CA LEU A 577 -11.49 4.81 -36.41
C LEU A 577 -10.17 4.77 -37.18
N GLU A 578 -9.62 5.93 -37.50
CA GLU A 578 -8.30 6.09 -38.12
C GLU A 578 -7.25 6.43 -37.06
N ARG A 579 -6.13 5.68 -37.00
CA ARG A 579 -4.98 5.96 -36.13
C ARG A 579 -4.14 7.12 -36.66
N ILE A 580 -3.92 8.13 -35.82
CA ILE A 580 -3.07 9.28 -36.09
C ILE A 580 -1.64 9.07 -35.56
N CYS A 581 -1.50 8.75 -34.27
CA CYS A 581 -0.20 8.56 -33.61
C CYS A 581 -0.33 7.71 -32.33
N VAL A 582 0.79 7.42 -31.68
CA VAL A 582 0.82 6.82 -30.33
C VAL A 582 0.98 7.95 -29.31
N LEU A 583 0.04 8.06 -28.36
CA LEU A 583 0.07 9.06 -27.27
C LEU A 583 0.89 8.58 -26.05
N GLY A 584 0.95 7.27 -25.84
CA GLY A 584 1.67 6.68 -24.71
C GLY A 584 1.75 5.17 -24.77
N VAL A 585 2.77 4.60 -24.12
CA VAL A 585 2.98 3.15 -23.99
C VAL A 585 3.00 2.80 -22.50
N GLY A 586 2.28 1.74 -22.12
CA GLY A 586 2.16 1.25 -20.74
C GLY A 586 2.43 -0.25 -20.63
N GLY A 587 2.32 -0.81 -19.42
CA GLY A 587 2.74 -2.19 -19.15
C GLY A 587 2.06 -3.25 -20.01
N PHE A 588 0.76 -3.10 -20.31
CA PHE A 588 -0.04 -4.11 -21.02
C PHE A 588 -0.38 -3.74 -22.47
N GLY A 589 0.13 -2.63 -23.00
CA GLY A 589 -0.24 -2.12 -24.31
C GLY A 589 0.06 -0.64 -24.51
N ARG A 590 -0.70 0.04 -25.37
CA ARG A 590 -0.49 1.45 -25.73
C ARG A 590 -1.80 2.22 -25.90
N VAL A 591 -1.70 3.54 -25.92
CA VAL A 591 -2.82 4.45 -26.21
C VAL A 591 -2.54 5.12 -27.56
N ASP A 592 -3.38 4.86 -28.55
CA ASP A 592 -3.29 5.46 -29.88
C ASP A 592 -4.26 6.66 -29.97
N LEU A 593 -3.82 7.81 -30.52
CA LEU A 593 -4.72 8.89 -30.92
C LEU A 593 -5.49 8.43 -32.15
N VAL A 594 -6.82 8.48 -32.08
CA VAL A 594 -7.70 8.08 -33.19
C VAL A 594 -8.73 9.16 -33.49
N THR A 595 -9.21 9.18 -34.74
CA THR A 595 -10.27 10.07 -35.21
C THR A 595 -11.30 9.29 -36.01
N LEU A 596 -12.48 9.87 -36.28
CA LEU A 596 -13.45 9.23 -37.16
C LEU A 596 -13.02 9.42 -38.61
N THR A 597 -12.97 8.32 -39.36
CA THR A 597 -12.73 8.30 -40.82
C THR A 597 -13.60 9.30 -41.59
N ASN A 598 -14.85 9.49 -41.14
CA ASN A 598 -15.81 10.42 -41.74
C ASN A 598 -15.88 11.81 -41.06
N ASP A 599 -15.18 12.01 -39.93
CA ASP A 599 -15.16 13.29 -39.20
C ASP A 599 -13.84 13.48 -38.44
N ARG A 600 -12.90 14.17 -39.09
CA ARG A 600 -11.58 14.50 -38.52
C ARG A 600 -11.62 15.61 -37.46
N THR A 601 -12.79 16.15 -37.11
CA THR A 601 -12.93 17.13 -36.03
C THR A 601 -13.06 16.48 -34.65
N GLN A 602 -13.45 15.21 -34.60
CA GLN A 602 -13.59 14.44 -33.36
C GLN A 602 -12.36 13.57 -33.11
N ALA A 603 -11.83 13.63 -31.88
CA ALA A 603 -10.61 12.94 -31.48
C ALA A 603 -10.84 12.12 -30.20
N PHE A 604 -10.29 10.91 -30.18
CA PHE A 604 -10.42 9.95 -29.08
C PHE A 604 -9.06 9.30 -28.78
N ALA A 605 -8.91 8.77 -27.57
CA ALA A 605 -7.74 8.01 -27.15
C ALA A 605 -8.12 6.51 -27.07
N LEU A 606 -7.54 5.68 -27.94
CA LEU A 606 -7.83 4.25 -28.00
C LEU A 606 -6.79 3.46 -27.19
N LYS A 607 -7.13 3.10 -25.94
CA LYS A 607 -6.30 2.21 -25.10
C LYS A 607 -6.42 0.79 -25.66
N ARG A 608 -5.34 0.27 -26.26
CA ARG A 608 -5.24 -1.07 -26.86
C ARG A 608 -4.33 -1.95 -26.01
N LEU A 609 -4.90 -3.01 -25.42
CA LEU A 609 -4.22 -3.90 -24.45
C LEU A 609 -4.08 -5.32 -25.02
N GLN A 610 -2.92 -5.95 -24.84
CA GLN A 610 -2.62 -7.30 -25.35
C GLN A 610 -3.25 -8.39 -24.47
N LYS A 611 -4.19 -9.16 -25.02
CA LYS A 611 -4.92 -10.23 -24.29
C LYS A 611 -3.96 -11.27 -23.71
N ALA A 612 -3.03 -11.77 -24.51
CA ALA A 612 -2.04 -12.75 -24.08
C ALA A 612 -1.18 -12.25 -22.90
N HIS A 613 -0.78 -10.97 -22.90
CA HIS A 613 0.01 -10.40 -21.80
C HIS A 613 -0.83 -10.21 -20.53
N ILE A 614 -2.10 -9.79 -20.65
CA ILE A 614 -3.05 -9.70 -19.52
C ILE A 614 -3.25 -11.08 -18.88
N VAL A 615 -3.41 -12.13 -19.69
CA VAL A 615 -3.58 -13.52 -19.21
C VAL A 615 -2.31 -14.03 -18.54
N GLN A 616 -1.14 -13.83 -19.16
CA GLN A 616 0.17 -14.22 -18.61
C GLN A 616 0.45 -13.55 -17.25
N THR A 617 0.02 -12.31 -17.06
CA THR A 617 0.22 -11.53 -15.82
C THR A 617 -0.96 -11.63 -14.83
N ARG A 618 -2.00 -12.42 -15.15
CA ARG A 618 -3.21 -12.63 -14.32
C ARG A 618 -4.00 -11.35 -14.02
N GLN A 619 -4.03 -10.40 -14.96
CA GLN A 619 -4.64 -9.07 -14.77
C GLN A 619 -6.06 -8.94 -15.35
N GLN A 620 -6.71 -10.03 -15.76
CA GLN A 620 -8.05 -10.02 -16.38
C GLN A 620 -9.08 -9.28 -15.51
N GLU A 621 -9.08 -9.52 -14.19
CA GLU A 621 -10.00 -8.89 -13.24
C GLU A 621 -9.78 -7.37 -13.16
N HIS A 622 -8.53 -6.91 -13.16
CA HIS A 622 -8.21 -5.48 -13.14
C HIS A 622 -8.65 -4.76 -14.42
N VAL A 623 -8.45 -5.39 -15.59
CA VAL A 623 -8.90 -4.85 -16.89
C VAL A 623 -10.43 -4.82 -17.01
N TYR A 624 -11.12 -5.81 -16.42
CA TYR A 624 -12.59 -5.84 -16.36
C TYR A 624 -13.16 -4.82 -15.35
N CYS A 625 -12.53 -4.68 -14.17
CA CYS A 625 -12.85 -3.64 -13.19
C CYS A 625 -12.67 -2.23 -13.77
N GLU A 626 -11.57 -1.98 -14.51
CA GLU A 626 -11.36 -0.71 -15.22
C GLU A 626 -12.51 -0.42 -16.19
N LYS A 627 -12.87 -1.39 -17.07
CA LYS A 627 -14.00 -1.23 -18.00
C LYS A 627 -15.28 -0.86 -17.24
N LEU A 628 -15.64 -1.63 -16.22
CA LEU A 628 -16.93 -1.46 -15.53
C LEU A 628 -16.98 -0.14 -14.74
N ILE A 629 -15.90 0.21 -14.03
CA ILE A 629 -15.81 1.49 -13.31
C ILE A 629 -15.94 2.65 -14.29
N LEU A 630 -15.12 2.68 -15.36
CA LEU A 630 -15.17 3.74 -16.38
C LEU A 630 -16.51 3.82 -17.11
N SER A 631 -17.25 2.71 -17.24
CA SER A 631 -18.61 2.70 -17.81
C SER A 631 -19.66 3.30 -16.87
N SER A 632 -19.47 3.17 -15.54
CA SER A 632 -20.40 3.63 -14.51
C SER A 632 -20.25 5.11 -14.11
N VAL A 633 -19.05 5.69 -14.29
CA VAL A 633 -18.72 7.05 -13.82
C VAL A 633 -18.94 8.13 -14.88
N SER A 634 -19.38 9.31 -14.43
CA SER A 634 -19.60 10.48 -15.29
C SER A 634 -19.29 11.77 -14.53
N SER A 635 -18.02 12.16 -14.52
CA SER A 635 -17.51 13.38 -13.88
C SER A 635 -16.71 14.25 -14.87
N PRO A 636 -16.80 15.59 -14.81
CA PRO A 636 -15.97 16.47 -15.63
C PRO A 636 -14.47 16.41 -15.29
N PHE A 637 -14.08 15.74 -14.19
CA PHE A 637 -12.69 15.54 -13.75
C PHE A 637 -12.21 14.08 -13.90
N ILE A 638 -12.96 13.25 -14.62
CA ILE A 638 -12.56 11.87 -14.96
C ILE A 638 -12.57 11.75 -16.49
N CYS A 639 -11.63 10.99 -17.05
CA CYS A 639 -11.56 10.66 -18.46
C CYS A 639 -12.74 9.76 -18.85
N ARG A 640 -13.55 10.19 -19.82
CA ARG A 640 -14.74 9.44 -20.24
C ARG A 640 -14.41 8.22 -21.09
N LEU A 641 -15.07 7.09 -20.81
CA LEU A 641 -15.20 5.96 -21.72
C LEU A 641 -16.45 6.13 -22.60
N PHE A 642 -16.31 5.87 -23.90
CA PHE A 642 -17.38 5.96 -24.91
C PHE A 642 -17.85 4.59 -25.39
N ASN A 643 -16.90 3.68 -25.65
CA ASN A 643 -17.18 2.32 -26.12
C ASN A 643 -15.97 1.41 -25.85
N THR A 644 -16.15 0.10 -26.00
CA THR A 644 -15.09 -0.90 -25.93
C THR A 644 -15.21 -1.87 -27.10
N TYR A 645 -14.10 -2.54 -27.43
CA TYR A 645 -14.05 -3.53 -28.51
C TYR A 645 -13.08 -4.66 -28.14
N ARG A 646 -13.10 -5.73 -28.92
CA ARG A 646 -12.17 -6.87 -28.80
C ARG A 646 -11.94 -7.54 -30.15
N ASP A 647 -10.78 -8.17 -30.28
CA ASP A 647 -10.50 -9.16 -31.33
C ASP A 647 -9.77 -10.38 -30.71
N ASN A 648 -9.15 -11.21 -31.55
CA ASN A 648 -8.41 -12.39 -31.09
C ASN A 648 -7.19 -12.04 -30.21
N LYS A 649 -6.62 -10.83 -30.33
CA LYS A 649 -5.29 -10.44 -29.82
C LYS A 649 -5.35 -9.32 -28.78
N TYR A 650 -6.33 -8.42 -28.91
CA TYR A 650 -6.43 -7.19 -28.15
C TYR A 650 -7.84 -6.97 -27.57
N VAL A 651 -7.89 -6.30 -26.42
CA VAL A 651 -9.09 -5.57 -25.96
C VAL A 651 -8.83 -4.06 -26.05
N TYR A 652 -9.90 -3.31 -26.28
CA TYR A 652 -9.87 -1.89 -26.63
C TYR A 652 -10.82 -1.09 -25.75
N MET A 653 -10.40 0.12 -25.35
CA MET A 653 -11.22 1.11 -24.68
C MET A 653 -11.13 2.45 -25.43
N LEU A 654 -12.26 2.98 -25.90
CA LEU A 654 -12.36 4.26 -26.60
C LEU A 654 -12.61 5.38 -25.58
N LEU A 655 -11.57 6.17 -25.29
CA LEU A 655 -11.54 7.18 -24.25
C LEU A 655 -11.51 8.62 -24.81
N GLU A 656 -11.72 9.59 -23.93
CA GLU A 656 -11.65 11.03 -24.20
C GLU A 656 -10.21 11.53 -24.44
N ALA A 657 -9.97 12.16 -25.59
CA ALA A 657 -8.67 12.73 -25.94
C ALA A 657 -8.35 14.00 -25.12
N CYS A 658 -7.56 13.85 -24.06
CA CYS A 658 -7.08 14.96 -23.24
C CYS A 658 -5.76 15.53 -23.80
N LEU A 659 -5.87 16.36 -24.85
CA LEU A 659 -4.73 16.76 -25.70
C LEU A 659 -3.74 17.79 -25.10
N GLY A 660 -3.96 18.25 -23.86
CA GLY A 660 -3.03 19.15 -23.16
C GLY A 660 -1.78 18.44 -22.60
N GLY A 661 -1.68 17.11 -22.72
CA GLY A 661 -0.54 16.31 -22.26
C GLY A 661 -0.72 15.74 -20.85
N GLU A 662 0.31 15.03 -20.37
CA GLU A 662 0.38 14.51 -19.00
C GLU A 662 0.89 15.58 -18.02
N LEU A 663 0.32 15.66 -16.82
CA LEU A 663 0.82 16.54 -15.76
C LEU A 663 2.24 16.16 -15.33
N TRP A 664 2.62 14.87 -15.43
CA TRP A 664 4.00 14.41 -15.23
C TRP A 664 4.99 15.07 -16.18
N THR A 665 4.65 15.18 -17.47
CA THR A 665 5.51 15.83 -18.48
C THR A 665 5.69 17.31 -18.15
N ILE A 666 4.62 17.99 -17.77
CA ILE A 666 4.69 19.42 -17.38
C ILE A 666 5.51 19.60 -16.08
N LEU A 667 5.38 18.69 -15.10
CA LEU A 667 6.20 18.71 -13.88
C LEU A 667 7.68 18.49 -14.18
N ARG A 668 8.01 17.46 -14.99
CA ARG A 668 9.37 17.12 -15.45
C ARG A 668 10.05 18.33 -16.07
N ASP A 669 9.37 18.97 -17.01
CA ASP A 669 9.91 20.05 -17.84
C ASP A 669 9.91 21.41 -17.11
N SER A 670 9.10 21.58 -16.05
CA SER A 670 9.11 22.77 -15.16
C SER A 670 9.99 22.60 -13.92
N HIS A 671 10.50 21.40 -13.67
CA HIS A 671 11.09 20.88 -12.43
C HIS A 671 10.19 20.91 -11.17
N HIS A 672 9.26 21.87 -11.04
CA HIS A 672 8.30 22.00 -9.95
C HIS A 672 7.17 22.95 -10.37
N LEU A 673 6.04 22.96 -9.65
CA LEU A 673 4.88 23.82 -9.92
C LEU A 673 4.62 24.79 -8.76
N GLU A 674 4.35 26.05 -9.10
CA GLU A 674 3.95 27.09 -8.14
C GLU A 674 2.70 26.71 -7.32
N GLU A 675 2.57 27.24 -6.10
CA GLU A 675 1.39 27.04 -5.23
C GLU A 675 0.05 27.40 -5.89
N ARG A 676 0.02 28.27 -6.90
CA ARG A 676 -1.20 28.57 -7.67
C ARG A 676 -1.57 27.40 -8.58
N THR A 677 -0.60 26.90 -9.34
CA THR A 677 -0.77 25.79 -10.29
C THR A 677 -1.05 24.49 -9.56
N THR A 678 -0.28 24.20 -8.50
CA THR A 678 -0.47 23.01 -7.67
C THR A 678 -1.87 22.97 -7.05
N ARG A 679 -2.38 24.07 -6.47
CA ARG A 679 -3.74 24.10 -5.92
C ARG A 679 -4.84 23.91 -6.98
N PHE A 680 -4.66 24.42 -8.20
CA PHE A 680 -5.59 24.15 -9.30
C PHE A 680 -5.62 22.66 -9.68
N CYS A 681 -4.45 22.01 -9.78
CA CYS A 681 -4.33 20.58 -10.09
C CYS A 681 -4.97 19.71 -8.99
N LEU A 682 -4.63 20.01 -7.74
CA LEU A 682 -5.17 19.31 -6.57
C LEU A 682 -6.68 19.51 -6.45
N ALA A 683 -7.22 20.69 -6.74
CA ALA A 683 -8.67 20.91 -6.70
C ALA A 683 -9.42 20.05 -7.73
N CYS A 684 -8.93 19.96 -8.98
CA CYS A 684 -9.51 19.05 -9.97
C CYS A 684 -9.45 17.57 -9.51
N CYS A 685 -8.33 17.16 -8.90
CA CYS A 685 -8.19 15.82 -8.32
C CYS A 685 -9.16 15.59 -7.15
N ILE A 686 -9.36 16.58 -6.28
CA ILE A 686 -10.25 16.52 -5.12
C ILE A 686 -11.71 16.36 -5.55
N GLU A 687 -12.15 17.05 -6.61
CA GLU A 687 -13.48 16.84 -7.20
C GLU A 687 -13.63 15.44 -7.83
N ALA A 688 -12.56 14.88 -8.42
CA ALA A 688 -12.58 13.51 -8.95
C ALA A 688 -12.66 12.45 -7.83
N LEU A 689 -11.87 12.60 -6.76
CA LEU A 689 -11.90 11.69 -5.61
C LEU A 689 -13.23 11.78 -4.84
N ASP A 690 -13.78 12.98 -4.63
CA ASP A 690 -15.10 13.16 -4.00
C ASP A 690 -16.19 12.43 -4.81
N TYR A 691 -16.13 12.52 -6.13
CA TYR A 691 -17.03 11.78 -7.01
C TYR A 691 -16.86 10.26 -6.81
N LEU A 692 -15.64 9.71 -6.86
CA LEU A 692 -15.40 8.26 -6.75
C LEU A 692 -15.78 7.71 -5.38
N HIS A 693 -15.38 8.38 -4.29
CA HIS A 693 -15.63 7.93 -2.92
C HIS A 693 -17.14 7.90 -2.61
N ARG A 694 -17.93 8.86 -3.13
CA ARG A 694 -19.40 8.85 -3.01
C ARG A 694 -20.07 7.67 -3.73
N HIS A 695 -19.47 7.17 -4.80
CA HIS A 695 -19.95 5.97 -5.52
C HIS A 695 -19.33 4.67 -4.97
N GLY A 696 -18.61 4.71 -3.85
CA GLY A 696 -18.02 3.52 -3.21
C GLY A 696 -16.77 2.97 -3.90
N ILE A 697 -16.11 3.80 -4.72
CA ILE A 697 -14.94 3.44 -5.53
C ILE A 697 -13.68 4.06 -4.92
N VAL A 698 -12.65 3.24 -4.69
CA VAL A 698 -11.29 3.68 -4.33
C VAL A 698 -10.40 3.62 -5.58
N TYR A 699 -9.49 4.57 -5.76
CA TYR A 699 -8.77 4.79 -7.02
C TYR A 699 -7.35 4.17 -7.05
N ARG A 700 -6.57 4.35 -5.99
CA ARG A 700 -5.33 3.60 -5.65
C ARG A 700 -4.10 3.77 -6.55
N ASP A 701 -4.12 4.58 -7.61
CA ASP A 701 -2.91 4.97 -8.37
C ASP A 701 -2.89 6.47 -8.72
N LEU A 702 -3.02 7.33 -7.70
CA LEU A 702 -2.90 8.77 -7.87
C LEU A 702 -1.43 9.21 -7.99
N LYS A 703 -1.07 9.76 -9.14
CA LYS A 703 0.25 10.32 -9.49
C LYS A 703 0.11 11.26 -10.71
N PRO A 704 1.08 12.15 -10.99
CA PRO A 704 1.06 13.03 -12.15
C PRO A 704 0.95 12.32 -13.50
N GLU A 705 1.44 11.09 -13.62
CA GLU A 705 1.33 10.29 -14.85
C GLU A 705 -0.13 9.97 -15.20
N ASN A 706 -1.00 9.78 -14.20
CA ASN A 706 -2.41 9.45 -14.40
C ASN A 706 -3.33 10.69 -14.36
N MET A 707 -2.76 11.89 -14.52
CA MET A 707 -3.44 13.18 -14.50
C MET A 707 -3.25 13.89 -15.84
N LEU A 708 -4.27 13.87 -16.70
CA LEU A 708 -4.20 14.45 -18.05
C LEU A 708 -4.78 15.86 -18.09
N VAL A 709 -4.13 16.75 -18.85
CA VAL A 709 -4.62 18.10 -19.12
C VAL A 709 -5.55 18.06 -20.34
N THR A 710 -6.76 18.59 -20.19
CA THR A 710 -7.72 18.77 -21.31
C THR A 710 -7.34 19.93 -22.22
N SER A 711 -7.95 20.02 -23.41
CA SER A 711 -7.82 21.18 -24.31
C SER A 711 -8.24 22.52 -23.67
N LYS A 712 -9.05 22.48 -22.60
CA LYS A 712 -9.44 23.66 -21.78
C LYS A 712 -8.46 23.97 -20.63
N GLY A 713 -7.36 23.22 -20.49
CA GLY A 713 -6.44 23.34 -19.37
C GLY A 713 -6.98 22.86 -18.01
N TYR A 714 -8.05 22.07 -17.99
CA TYR A 714 -8.55 21.41 -16.77
C TYR A 714 -7.97 19.99 -16.65
N ILE A 715 -7.71 19.51 -15.43
CA ILE A 715 -7.19 18.15 -15.21
C ILE A 715 -8.32 17.11 -15.17
N LYS A 716 -8.06 15.93 -15.73
CA LYS A 716 -8.85 14.70 -15.54
C LYS A 716 -7.98 13.55 -15.04
N LEU A 717 -8.52 12.70 -14.17
CA LEU A 717 -7.93 11.40 -13.86
C LEU A 717 -8.16 10.40 -15.03
N CYS A 718 -7.15 9.62 -15.36
CA CYS A 718 -7.21 8.52 -16.33
C CYS A 718 -6.77 7.18 -15.67
N ASP A 719 -6.48 6.15 -16.48
CA ASP A 719 -6.00 4.81 -16.08
C ASP A 719 -6.58 4.22 -14.79
N PHE A 720 -7.71 3.53 -14.91
CA PHE A 720 -8.47 3.00 -13.78
C PHE A 720 -8.12 1.53 -13.45
N GLY A 721 -6.97 1.04 -13.95
CA GLY A 721 -6.53 -0.36 -13.77
C GLY A 721 -6.41 -0.82 -12.31
N PHE A 722 -6.14 0.08 -11.36
CA PHE A 722 -6.10 -0.26 -9.92
C PHE A 722 -7.35 0.23 -9.15
N ALA A 723 -8.28 0.93 -9.80
CA ALA A 723 -9.51 1.36 -9.16
C ALA A 723 -10.37 0.13 -8.81
N LYS A 724 -11.06 0.19 -7.66
CA LYS A 724 -11.90 -0.92 -7.19
C LYS A 724 -13.17 -0.39 -6.53
N TYR A 725 -14.32 -0.92 -6.93
CA TYR A 725 -15.52 -0.78 -6.13
C TYR A 725 -15.36 -1.63 -4.86
N ILE A 726 -15.45 -1.00 -3.71
CA ILE A 726 -15.44 -1.65 -2.40
C ILE A 726 -16.77 -1.47 -1.68
N GLY A 727 -17.50 -0.38 -1.96
CA GLY A 727 -18.70 0.01 -1.21
C GLY A 727 -18.36 0.81 0.04
N ILE A 728 -19.34 1.53 0.58
CA ILE A 728 -19.13 2.46 1.70
C ILE A 728 -18.81 1.68 2.99
N GLY A 729 -17.70 2.04 3.64
CA GLY A 729 -17.26 1.43 4.90
C GLY A 729 -16.75 -0.01 4.78
N GLN A 730 -16.47 -0.49 3.56
CA GLN A 730 -15.76 -1.75 3.33
C GLN A 730 -14.27 -1.50 3.11
N LYS A 731 -13.47 -2.57 3.15
CA LYS A 731 -12.02 -2.54 2.88
C LYS A 731 -11.63 -3.56 1.82
N THR A 732 -10.45 -3.38 1.25
CA THR A 732 -9.80 -4.35 0.36
C THR A 732 -8.37 -4.65 0.82
N TRP A 733 -7.86 -5.84 0.50
CA TRP A 733 -6.53 -6.33 0.86
C TRP A 733 -5.62 -6.54 -0.38
N THR A 734 -6.10 -6.20 -1.58
CA THR A 734 -5.28 -6.25 -2.80
C THR A 734 -4.23 -5.13 -2.78
N PHE A 735 -3.01 -5.41 -2.33
CA PHE A 735 -1.87 -4.50 -2.42
C PHE A 735 -1.71 -4.02 -3.87
N CYS A 736 -1.74 -2.71 -4.09
CA CYS A 736 -1.47 -2.11 -5.39
C CYS A 736 -1.09 -0.63 -5.25
N GLY A 737 -0.66 -0.02 -6.35
CA GLY A 737 -0.28 1.38 -6.46
C GLY A 737 1.18 1.58 -6.84
N THR A 738 1.55 2.80 -7.18
CA THR A 738 2.93 3.21 -7.47
C THR A 738 3.74 3.33 -6.16
N PRO A 739 4.92 2.68 -6.01
CA PRO A 739 5.57 2.46 -4.71
C PRO A 739 5.75 3.69 -3.81
N GLU A 740 6.04 4.86 -4.38
CA GLU A 740 6.23 6.14 -3.70
C GLU A 740 4.91 6.73 -3.13
N TYR A 741 3.77 6.26 -3.64
CA TYR A 741 2.40 6.72 -3.32
C TYR A 741 1.62 5.76 -2.42
N VAL A 742 2.08 4.52 -2.25
CA VAL A 742 1.39 3.50 -1.44
C VAL A 742 1.34 3.92 0.04
N ALA A 743 0.17 3.79 0.66
CA ALA A 743 -0.07 4.18 2.06
C ALA A 743 0.38 3.11 3.08
N PRO A 744 0.73 3.47 4.34
CA PRO A 744 1.24 2.54 5.35
C PRO A 744 0.38 1.29 5.59
N GLU A 745 -0.94 1.44 5.66
CA GLU A 745 -1.89 0.36 5.89
C GLU A 745 -1.96 -0.65 4.72
N VAL A 746 -1.64 -0.21 3.51
CA VAL A 746 -1.50 -1.07 2.33
C VAL A 746 -0.20 -1.87 2.42
N ILE A 747 0.89 -1.24 2.86
CA ILE A 747 2.20 -1.89 3.06
C ILE A 747 2.13 -2.94 4.17
N LEU A 748 1.42 -2.64 5.26
CA LEU A 748 1.20 -3.56 6.39
C LEU A 748 0.06 -4.57 6.14
N ASN A 749 -0.58 -4.52 4.97
CA ASN A 749 -1.73 -5.36 4.57
C ASN A 749 -2.88 -5.39 5.61
N GLN A 750 -3.14 -4.27 6.27
CA GLN A 750 -4.15 -4.13 7.34
C GLN A 750 -5.59 -3.96 6.80
N GLY A 751 -5.76 -3.96 5.47
CA GLY A 751 -7.00 -3.61 4.79
C GLY A 751 -7.13 -2.09 4.61
N HIS A 752 -7.43 -1.65 3.38
CA HIS A 752 -7.48 -0.23 3.01
C HIS A 752 -8.80 0.17 2.33
N ASP A 753 -9.11 1.46 2.42
CA ASP A 753 -10.31 2.11 1.89
C ASP A 753 -9.94 3.46 1.21
N PHE A 754 -10.91 4.36 1.10
CA PHE A 754 -10.76 5.72 0.55
C PHE A 754 -9.69 6.58 1.25
N ALA A 755 -9.26 6.25 2.47
CA ALA A 755 -8.20 6.97 3.17
C ALA A 755 -6.81 6.79 2.52
N ALA A 756 -6.61 5.75 1.71
CA ALA A 756 -5.38 5.55 0.95
C ALA A 756 -5.21 6.61 -0.14
N ASP A 757 -6.29 7.01 -0.83
CA ASP A 757 -6.24 8.06 -1.86
C ASP A 757 -5.94 9.44 -1.24
N TYR A 758 -6.36 9.71 0.00
CA TYR A 758 -5.97 10.93 0.73
C TYR A 758 -4.49 10.94 1.13
N TRP A 759 -3.91 9.79 1.47
CA TRP A 759 -2.46 9.69 1.63
C TRP A 759 -1.75 10.03 0.31
N SER A 760 -2.16 9.40 -0.79
CA SER A 760 -1.58 9.65 -2.12
C SER A 760 -1.77 11.11 -2.59
N LEU A 761 -2.84 11.79 -2.20
CA LEU A 761 -3.04 13.23 -2.41
C LEU A 761 -2.01 14.10 -1.66
N GLY A 762 -1.56 13.65 -0.48
CA GLY A 762 -0.49 14.30 0.28
C GLY A 762 0.88 14.11 -0.37
N ILE A 763 1.16 12.90 -0.88
CA ILE A 763 2.34 12.58 -1.70
C ILE A 763 2.36 13.45 -2.96
N LEU A 764 1.24 13.51 -3.70
CA LEU A 764 1.07 14.35 -4.88
C LEU A 764 1.31 15.82 -4.57
N THR A 765 0.78 16.33 -3.45
CA THR A 765 0.99 17.73 -3.06
C THR A 765 2.46 18.05 -2.81
N PHE A 766 3.20 17.15 -2.15
CA PHE A 766 4.63 17.31 -1.96
C PHE A 766 5.38 17.29 -3.30
N GLU A 767 5.06 16.35 -4.17
CA GLU A 767 5.74 16.18 -5.46
C GLU A 767 5.49 17.35 -6.41
N LEU A 768 4.25 17.82 -6.56
CA LEU A 768 3.96 18.95 -7.44
C LEU A 768 4.69 20.24 -6.99
N LEU A 769 4.93 20.42 -5.69
CA LEU A 769 5.68 21.57 -5.16
C LEU A 769 7.21 21.44 -5.26
N THR A 770 7.76 20.23 -5.46
CA THR A 770 9.20 19.96 -5.27
C THR A 770 9.88 19.20 -6.41
N GLY A 771 9.12 18.67 -7.36
CA GLY A 771 9.60 17.87 -8.49
C GLY A 771 9.75 16.38 -8.23
N ALA A 772 9.62 15.92 -6.98
CA ALA A 772 9.87 14.53 -6.63
C ALA A 772 9.07 14.09 -5.38
N PRO A 773 8.74 12.80 -5.21
CA PRO A 773 7.98 12.33 -4.05
C PRO A 773 8.81 12.39 -2.75
N PRO A 774 8.17 12.43 -1.57
CA PRO A 774 8.87 12.57 -0.29
C PRO A 774 9.62 11.28 0.11
N PHE A 775 9.13 10.11 -0.31
CA PHE A 775 9.74 8.81 -0.04
C PHE A 775 10.41 8.27 -1.31
N GLN A 776 11.74 8.36 -1.38
CA GLN A 776 12.55 7.89 -2.53
C GLN A 776 13.68 6.95 -2.11
N ALA A 777 13.95 5.93 -2.92
CA ALA A 777 15.14 5.08 -2.83
C ALA A 777 15.32 4.30 -4.15
N SER A 778 16.48 3.65 -4.33
CA SER A 778 16.79 2.83 -5.51
C SER A 778 16.08 1.47 -5.58
N GLU A 779 15.39 1.06 -4.51
CA GLU A 779 14.70 -0.24 -4.43
C GLU A 779 13.38 -0.07 -3.65
N PRO A 780 12.24 -0.67 -4.09
CA PRO A 780 10.93 -0.46 -3.47
C PRO A 780 10.87 -0.75 -1.96
N ILE A 781 11.58 -1.77 -1.46
CA ILE A 781 11.68 -2.04 -0.02
C ILE A 781 12.18 -0.84 0.78
N LYS A 782 13.16 -0.09 0.24
CA LYS A 782 13.71 1.10 0.89
C LYS A 782 12.78 2.31 0.80
N ILE A 783 11.86 2.32 -0.17
CA ILE A 783 10.75 3.29 -0.23
C ILE A 783 9.76 2.96 0.88
N TYR A 784 9.25 1.72 0.93
CA TYR A 784 8.31 1.27 1.97
C TYR A 784 8.86 1.47 3.39
N MET A 785 10.14 1.17 3.62
CA MET A 785 10.79 1.40 4.92
C MET A 785 10.98 2.87 5.29
N LYS A 786 10.87 3.80 4.33
CA LYS A 786 10.75 5.24 4.64
C LYS A 786 9.28 5.62 4.86
N THR A 787 8.35 5.12 4.06
CA THR A 787 6.89 5.30 4.24
C THR A 787 6.44 4.88 5.65
N LEU A 788 6.90 3.71 6.13
CA LEU A 788 6.60 3.17 7.46
C LEU A 788 7.26 3.95 8.62
N LYS A 789 8.25 4.81 8.36
CA LYS A 789 8.79 5.77 9.36
C LYS A 789 7.96 7.05 9.46
N GLY A 790 6.98 7.23 8.58
CA GLY A 790 6.06 8.36 8.59
C GLY A 790 6.63 9.65 7.97
N ILE A 791 5.71 10.55 7.61
CA ILE A 791 6.02 11.82 6.92
C ILE A 791 6.89 12.78 7.76
N ASP A 792 6.76 12.71 9.09
CA ASP A 792 7.45 13.60 10.03
C ASP A 792 8.95 13.30 10.16
N ALA A 793 9.42 12.11 9.77
CA ALA A 793 10.83 11.72 9.79
C ALA A 793 11.69 12.39 8.69
N LEU A 794 11.08 13.12 7.75
CA LEU A 794 11.74 13.60 6.52
C LEU A 794 12.31 15.03 6.58
N GLY A 795 12.23 15.75 7.71
CA GLY A 795 12.78 17.12 7.79
C GLY A 795 12.09 18.12 6.85
N LEU A 796 10.77 17.98 6.66
CA LEU A 796 10.03 18.74 5.65
C LEU A 796 9.95 20.26 5.92
N ALA A 797 10.23 20.70 7.15
CA ALA A 797 10.18 22.11 7.53
C ALA A 797 11.32 22.96 6.92
N GLN A 798 12.38 22.30 6.44
CA GLN A 798 13.55 22.92 5.83
C GLN A 798 13.38 23.14 4.30
N ASN A 799 12.27 22.70 3.70
CA ASN A 799 12.08 22.78 2.25
C ASN A 799 11.53 24.15 1.81
N LYS A 800 12.39 24.95 1.16
CA LYS A 800 12.09 26.31 0.67
C LYS A 800 10.90 26.41 -0.31
N TYR A 801 10.48 25.33 -0.96
CA TYR A 801 9.39 25.32 -1.93
C TYR A 801 8.00 25.08 -1.30
N ILE A 802 7.94 24.71 -0.01
CA ILE A 802 6.70 24.32 0.66
C ILE A 802 6.31 25.39 1.68
N SER A 803 5.21 26.11 1.45
CA SER A 803 4.71 27.05 2.46
C SER A 803 4.27 26.33 3.74
N LEU A 804 4.25 27.05 4.87
CA LEU A 804 3.72 26.50 6.13
C LEU A 804 2.29 25.96 6.00
N LYS A 805 1.48 26.53 5.08
CA LYS A 805 0.12 26.05 4.78
C LYS A 805 0.12 24.73 4.01
N ALA A 806 1.00 24.59 3.02
CA ALA A 806 1.20 23.33 2.30
C ALA A 806 1.78 22.24 3.22
N LEU A 807 2.76 22.57 4.04
CA LEU A 807 3.38 21.66 5.02
C LEU A 807 2.36 21.11 6.02
N GLN A 808 1.48 21.97 6.55
CA GLN A 808 0.37 21.54 7.42
C GLN A 808 -0.65 20.66 6.69
N PHE A 809 -0.91 20.93 5.41
CA PHE A 809 -1.83 20.13 4.58
C PHE A 809 -1.25 18.73 4.30
N ILE A 810 0.00 18.64 3.83
CA ILE A 810 0.73 17.38 3.60
C ILE A 810 0.78 16.55 4.89
N ARG A 811 1.14 17.15 6.04
CA ARG A 811 1.20 16.45 7.34
C ARG A 811 -0.14 15.89 7.82
N ARG A 812 -1.26 16.54 7.49
CA ARG A 812 -2.60 16.06 7.86
C ARG A 812 -3.16 15.03 6.87
N LEU A 813 -2.71 15.03 5.61
CA LEU A 813 -3.03 13.99 4.64
C LEU A 813 -2.18 12.72 4.87
N CYS A 814 -0.87 12.88 5.05
CA CYS A 814 0.07 11.78 5.28
C CYS A 814 0.17 11.38 6.76
N ARG A 815 -0.95 11.28 7.48
CA ARG A 815 -0.98 10.64 8.80
C ARG A 815 -0.80 9.14 8.66
N PHE A 816 -0.03 8.53 9.57
CA PHE A 816 0.25 7.10 9.56
C PHE A 816 -1.06 6.31 9.72
N ASN A 817 -1.78 6.53 10.82
CA ASN A 817 -3.14 6.05 11.03
C ASN A 817 -4.09 6.66 9.99
N SER A 818 -4.89 5.83 9.32
CA SER A 818 -5.82 6.26 8.27
C SER A 818 -7.00 7.08 8.83
N SER A 819 -7.51 6.72 10.00
CA SER A 819 -8.59 7.42 10.73
C SER A 819 -8.26 8.87 11.11
N GLU A 820 -6.98 9.21 11.25
CA GLU A 820 -6.53 10.58 11.55
C GLU A 820 -6.51 11.51 10.33
N ARG A 821 -6.55 10.97 9.10
CA ARG A 821 -6.26 11.73 7.88
C ARG A 821 -7.32 12.79 7.59
N LEU A 822 -6.86 13.94 7.11
CA LEU A 822 -7.71 14.98 6.53
C LEU A 822 -8.53 14.38 5.38
N GLY A 823 -9.86 14.56 5.42
CA GLY A 823 -10.77 13.92 4.47
C GLY A 823 -11.50 12.68 5.03
N VAL A 824 -11.01 12.11 6.14
CA VAL A 824 -11.65 10.95 6.80
C VAL A 824 -12.58 11.38 7.94
N GLY A 825 -12.47 12.61 8.45
CA GLY A 825 -13.24 13.16 9.59
C GLY A 825 -14.72 13.47 9.33
N LYS A 826 -15.38 14.20 10.25
CA LYS A 826 -16.86 14.36 10.31
C LYS A 826 -17.45 14.92 9.04
N TYR A 827 -16.73 15.84 8.40
CA TYR A 827 -17.16 16.53 7.18
C TYR A 827 -16.51 15.92 5.93
N GLY A 828 -15.80 14.80 6.10
CA GLY A 828 -15.07 14.09 5.07
C GLY A 828 -14.15 15.03 4.28
N ILE A 829 -14.18 14.89 2.97
CA ILE A 829 -13.44 15.71 1.99
C ILE A 829 -13.71 17.23 2.07
N GLN A 830 -14.77 17.69 2.75
CA GLN A 830 -14.92 19.13 3.01
C GLN A 830 -13.88 19.69 3.98
N GLU A 831 -13.24 18.84 4.80
CA GLU A 831 -12.07 19.24 5.59
C GLU A 831 -10.84 19.51 4.71
N ILE A 832 -10.72 18.80 3.59
CA ILE A 832 -9.69 19.06 2.56
C ILE A 832 -9.99 20.41 1.89
N ARG A 833 -11.24 20.63 1.43
CA ARG A 833 -11.63 21.88 0.74
C ARG A 833 -11.54 23.13 1.62
N SER A 834 -11.82 23.01 2.92
CA SER A 834 -11.78 24.11 3.89
C SER A 834 -10.40 24.32 4.54
N HIS A 835 -9.39 23.53 4.19
CA HIS A 835 -8.05 23.67 4.77
C HIS A 835 -7.41 25.03 4.44
N LYS A 836 -6.60 25.59 5.35
CA LYS A 836 -5.96 26.92 5.20
C LYS A 836 -5.11 27.10 3.94
N TYR A 837 -4.74 26.01 3.28
CA TYR A 837 -4.05 25.97 1.98
C TYR A 837 -4.97 26.43 0.83
N PHE A 838 -6.25 26.04 0.86
CA PHE A 838 -7.29 26.48 -0.09
C PHE A 838 -8.06 27.72 0.39
N GLN A 839 -7.52 28.47 1.37
CA GLN A 839 -8.11 29.75 1.78
C GLN A 839 -8.17 30.72 0.58
N GLY A 840 -9.39 31.19 0.27
CA GLY A 840 -9.64 32.07 -0.87
C GLY A 840 -9.66 31.38 -2.24
N PHE A 841 -9.73 30.04 -2.30
CA PHE A 841 -9.80 29.29 -3.54
C PHE A 841 -11.25 29.13 -4.04
N ASP A 842 -11.48 29.37 -5.33
CA ASP A 842 -12.81 29.28 -5.96
C ASP A 842 -13.15 27.85 -6.39
N TRP A 843 -13.66 27.07 -5.43
CA TRP A 843 -14.22 25.74 -5.67
C TRP A 843 -15.43 25.75 -6.61
N ALA A 844 -16.24 26.81 -6.61
CA ALA A 844 -17.41 26.90 -7.49
C ALA A 844 -17.01 27.08 -8.95
N GLY A 845 -15.96 27.88 -9.22
CA GLY A 845 -15.36 28.06 -10.53
C GLY A 845 -14.58 26.85 -11.03
N ILE A 846 -14.04 26.00 -10.15
CA ILE A 846 -13.55 24.67 -10.55
C ILE A 846 -14.73 23.81 -11.04
N VAL A 847 -15.75 23.59 -10.21
CA VAL A 847 -16.88 22.69 -10.52
C VAL A 847 -17.65 23.14 -11.77
N LYS A 848 -17.79 24.45 -11.99
CA LYS A 848 -18.45 25.02 -13.19
C LYS A 848 -17.54 25.12 -14.43
N GLN A 849 -16.26 24.77 -14.31
CA GLN A 849 -15.22 25.00 -15.32
C GLN A 849 -15.10 26.47 -15.79
N THR A 850 -15.30 27.44 -14.89
CA THR A 850 -15.19 28.89 -15.16
C THR A 850 -13.95 29.56 -14.55
N LEU A 851 -13.19 28.87 -13.70
CA LEU A 851 -11.95 29.40 -13.12
C LEU A 851 -10.82 29.41 -14.17
N THR A 852 -10.08 30.51 -14.28
CA THR A 852 -8.96 30.60 -15.22
C THR A 852 -7.88 29.56 -14.92
N THR A 853 -7.66 28.64 -15.85
CA THR A 853 -6.58 27.64 -15.77
C THR A 853 -5.18 28.30 -15.73
N PRO A 854 -4.22 27.72 -14.99
CA PRO A 854 -2.81 28.11 -15.08
C PRO A 854 -2.12 27.62 -16.37
N PHE A 855 -2.69 26.61 -17.05
CA PHE A 855 -2.04 25.94 -18.18
C PHE A 855 -2.28 26.69 -19.48
N ARG A 856 -1.19 27.13 -20.14
CA ARG A 856 -1.23 27.75 -21.47
C ARG A 856 -1.26 26.68 -22.57
N VAL A 857 -2.30 25.84 -22.56
CA VAL A 857 -2.50 24.81 -23.58
C VAL A 857 -2.65 25.48 -24.95
N LYS A 858 -1.72 25.18 -25.86
CA LYS A 858 -1.80 25.54 -27.28
C LYS A 858 -2.06 24.26 -28.08
N LEU A 859 -3.00 24.34 -29.01
CA LEU A 859 -3.34 23.27 -29.94
C LEU A 859 -3.60 23.89 -31.31
N ASN A 860 -2.98 23.32 -32.35
CA ASN A 860 -3.12 23.75 -33.74
C ASN A 860 -4.29 23.05 -34.45
N GLY A 861 -5.02 22.18 -33.74
CA GLY A 861 -6.21 21.48 -34.23
C GLY A 861 -6.65 20.36 -33.27
N PRO A 862 -7.76 19.66 -33.59
CA PRO A 862 -8.28 18.57 -32.77
C PRO A 862 -7.42 17.29 -32.81
N LEU A 863 -6.44 17.20 -33.70
CA LEU A 863 -5.50 16.07 -33.82
C LEU A 863 -4.06 16.44 -33.39
N ASP A 864 -3.90 17.61 -32.79
CA ASP A 864 -2.59 18.07 -32.32
C ASP A 864 -2.16 17.30 -31.06
N HIS A 865 -0.98 16.71 -31.15
CA HIS A 865 -0.36 15.86 -30.14
C HIS A 865 1.04 16.39 -29.76
N SER A 866 1.36 17.67 -30.04
CA SER A 866 2.64 18.29 -29.69
C SER A 866 2.95 18.31 -28.19
N ASN A 867 1.94 18.10 -27.34
CA ASN A 867 2.05 18.06 -25.87
C ASN A 867 2.37 16.65 -25.32
N PHE A 868 2.76 15.71 -26.17
CA PHE A 868 3.13 14.34 -25.80
C PHE A 868 4.55 14.00 -26.27
N ASP A 869 5.25 13.15 -25.51
CA ASP A 869 6.51 12.54 -25.93
C ASP A 869 6.29 11.70 -27.21
N ARG A 870 7.29 11.63 -28.10
CA ARG A 870 7.19 10.89 -29.37
C ARG A 870 7.58 9.42 -29.20
N PHE A 871 6.66 8.51 -29.51
CA PHE A 871 6.89 7.06 -29.48
C PHE A 871 7.08 6.49 -30.89
N THR A 872 7.98 5.52 -31.03
CA THR A 872 8.15 4.74 -32.27
C THR A 872 6.97 3.77 -32.45
N MET A 873 6.61 3.50 -33.70
CA MET A 873 5.64 2.44 -34.02
C MET A 873 6.34 1.09 -34.02
N ASP A 874 6.49 0.51 -32.83
CA ASP A 874 6.74 -0.93 -32.73
C ASP A 874 5.43 -1.68 -33.00
N GLU A 875 5.46 -2.57 -33.99
CA GLU A 875 4.30 -3.30 -34.51
C GLU A 875 4.50 -4.82 -34.42
N GLN A 876 5.31 -5.29 -33.44
CA GLN A 876 5.36 -6.70 -33.10
C GLN A 876 3.95 -7.23 -32.77
N GLU A 877 3.49 -8.19 -33.57
CA GLU A 877 2.12 -8.71 -33.52
C GLU A 877 1.91 -9.57 -32.27
N ALA A 878 0.81 -9.32 -31.56
CA ALA A 878 0.45 -10.14 -30.40
C ALA A 878 -0.11 -11.51 -30.84
N PRO A 879 0.19 -12.60 -30.11
CA PRO A 879 -0.42 -13.90 -30.37
C PRO A 879 -1.90 -13.89 -30.01
N ASP A 880 -2.67 -14.73 -30.71
CA ASP A 880 -4.09 -14.93 -30.46
C ASP A 880 -4.34 -15.54 -29.07
N GLU A 881 -5.38 -15.07 -28.41
CA GLU A 881 -5.82 -15.48 -27.09
C GLU A 881 -7.35 -15.61 -27.12
N LEU A 882 -7.82 -16.86 -27.03
CA LEU A 882 -9.18 -17.25 -27.38
C LEU A 882 -9.97 -17.87 -26.21
N SER A 883 -9.52 -17.70 -24.96
CA SER A 883 -10.20 -18.27 -23.78
C SER A 883 -11.54 -17.61 -23.44
N GLY A 884 -11.86 -16.47 -24.05
CA GLY A 884 -13.18 -15.85 -23.98
C GLY A 884 -13.47 -15.08 -22.69
N TRP A 885 -12.48 -14.86 -21.82
CA TRP A 885 -12.62 -13.97 -20.65
C TRP A 885 -13.04 -12.54 -21.06
N ASP A 886 -12.71 -12.15 -22.29
CA ASP A 886 -13.04 -10.88 -22.90
C ASP A 886 -14.46 -10.83 -23.50
N ALA A 887 -15.29 -11.88 -23.39
CA ALA A 887 -16.59 -11.97 -24.08
C ALA A 887 -17.51 -10.74 -23.91
N ASN A 888 -17.41 -10.07 -22.75
CA ASN A 888 -18.17 -8.87 -22.40
C ASN A 888 -17.54 -7.53 -22.88
N PHE A 889 -16.44 -7.52 -23.65
CA PHE A 889 -15.77 -6.30 -24.14
C PHE A 889 -16.47 -5.67 -25.35
#